data_AF-A0A6J1MXD9-F1
#
_entry.id   AF-A0A6J1MXD9-F1
#
_cell.length_a   1.000
_cell.length_b   1.000
_cell.length_c   1.000
_cell.angle_alpha   90.00
_cell.angle_beta   90.00
_cell.angle_gamma   90.00
#
_symmetry.space_group_name_H-M   'P 1'
#
loop_
_entity.id
_entity.type
_entity.pdbx_description
1 polymer ?
#
loop_
_entity_poly.entity_id
_entity_poly.type
_entity_poly.pdbx_seq_one_letter_code
_entity_poly.pdbx_strand_id
1 'polypeptide(L)'
;MDRRPRVARVLSSPARAQAAPLDEESLERAYPSMGQLEYVLAGSSPPAESAPNMYDSFEEPPLDLTAHICSDSLRQSAYEQMRAVGGRLRLLDELESGVITTETAGTTFAATSEAERNVCLFWASFLKLGQFLPPLIEAGADPLYFDALGLSPLHAAAFSGSTECANYLLSCGADPNYMPRCFAPLHCAAFGNSVEVANILINRGASVHAAVKYVNCEGGLLHCAVRANSVECLKLFISHGVDVNQIEPGGTNAIHLAADLGMIQCLAILLETPGADPNVRTRVGDRESTALHLAADGGFVECVDLLLTKGADSTLKNHRGFTALHLAARSASLECVESLLRKGNAEPNSMDFDKRTPLHAAIGKSDSACDIIETLISWGANVNQKDEYGFTALHLAALDGLSACVETLIYHGADVTTRSKKGNSALNVIARKTPASLAMITRKLDCAITLHHSQSSNREVELELDFRSILQHCYPREISYLNTFVDEGQKEVLLHPLCSAFLYIKWEKIRKYYVARLFLSFIFVLCLTLYVLTALAHNCYNGSKDMEETIQEQELCQKQSILGDLLRKNPFVIEMQWWVLAGITIFEIFRKVYGIAGYSTVKQYLMQSENIIEWFVIISVFLISYIYTNITYTWQNHVGAFAVLAGWTNLMMMIGQLPVFGTYVAMYQKVQKEFAKLLMAYSCILIGFTISFCVIFPDSSSFANPFMGFITVLTMMIGELNLDLLLNEPDGNDPPVLLEFSAQITYVLFLMFVTVVLMNLLVGIAVHDIQGLRKTAGLSKLVRQTKLISYMELALFNGYLPKCLLKILHSSALVSPQAYRVVLSVKPLNPSEKRLPRDIMMAAYDIAKMRKQYGHTISSNGSTTGAYSCFKKYENNNDSSYREYGYSSGIGNLQSRLDETSENVRQLTQEVKELKKLISAQQLVIQQALAGAMDNR
;
A
#
# COMPACT_ATOMS: atom_id res chain seq x y z
N MET A 1 -66.94 52.14 -4.45
CA MET A 1 -66.43 51.48 -5.66
C MET A 1 -65.29 50.55 -5.26
N ASP A 2 -65.40 49.22 -5.33
CA ASP A 2 -66.51 48.30 -5.04
C ASP A 2 -65.92 46.86 -5.09
N ARG A 3 -66.14 45.91 -4.17
CA ARG A 3 -66.88 45.90 -2.89
C ARG A 3 -66.15 45.10 -1.79
N ARG A 4 -65.94 45.79 -0.66
CA ARG A 4 -66.25 45.40 0.74
C ARG A 4 -65.41 44.33 1.50
N PRO A 5 -65.41 44.36 2.86
CA PRO A 5 -64.44 43.63 3.71
C PRO A 5 -65.06 42.81 4.87
N ARG A 6 -64.20 42.08 5.61
CA ARG A 6 -64.20 41.77 7.09
C ARG A 6 -63.11 40.69 7.32
N VAL A 7 -62.15 40.73 8.26
CA VAL A 7 -61.98 41.30 9.62
C VAL A 7 -62.47 40.41 10.78
N ALA A 8 -61.62 39.46 11.19
CA ALA A 8 -61.36 38.91 12.55
C ALA A 8 -60.21 37.86 12.40
N ARG A 9 -59.06 37.86 13.09
CA ARG A 9 -58.70 37.93 14.54
C ARG A 9 -59.25 36.68 15.27
N VAL A 10 -58.45 35.81 15.92
CA VAL A 10 -57.60 36.03 17.12
C VAL A 10 -56.66 34.82 17.37
N LEU A 11 -55.37 35.06 17.75
CA LEU A 11 -54.35 34.12 18.33
C LEU A 11 -53.93 32.88 17.49
N SER A 12 -52.74 32.27 17.64
CA SER A 12 -51.57 32.48 18.53
C SER A 12 -50.22 32.31 17.78
N SER A 13 -49.11 32.74 18.39
CA SER A 13 -47.71 32.70 17.89
C SER A 13 -46.87 31.59 18.59
N PRO A 14 -45.59 31.29 18.23
CA PRO A 14 -44.71 31.97 17.26
C PRO A 14 -43.87 31.06 16.29
N ALA A 15 -43.19 31.74 15.34
CA ALA A 15 -41.91 31.38 14.72
C ALA A 15 -41.64 29.95 14.18
N ARG A 16 -41.61 29.81 12.85
CA ARG A 16 -40.77 28.83 12.13
C ARG A 16 -40.20 29.48 10.87
N ALA A 17 -38.87 29.51 10.73
CA ALA A 17 -38.20 30.14 9.59
C ALA A 17 -38.21 29.23 8.35
N GLN A 18 -38.08 29.84 7.16
CA GLN A 18 -38.30 29.18 5.87
C GLN A 18 -37.05 28.44 5.36
N ALA A 19 -37.29 27.28 4.75
CA ALA A 19 -36.41 26.67 3.76
C ALA A 19 -37.22 26.48 2.46
N ALA A 20 -36.60 26.73 1.30
CA ALA A 20 -37.19 26.52 -0.01
C ALA A 20 -36.97 25.06 -0.48
N PRO A 21 -37.80 24.51 -1.38
CA PRO A 21 -37.75 23.10 -1.74
C PRO A 21 -36.52 22.74 -2.61
N LEU A 22 -36.24 21.43 -2.66
CA LEU A 22 -35.35 20.80 -3.63
C LEU A 22 -36.20 20.19 -4.74
N ASP A 23 -35.80 20.37 -6.01
CA ASP A 23 -36.43 19.71 -7.15
C ASP A 23 -35.97 18.24 -7.24
N GLU A 24 -36.91 17.32 -7.37
CA GLU A 24 -36.70 15.87 -7.18
C GLU A 24 -36.51 15.09 -8.51
N GLU A 25 -36.44 15.80 -9.65
CA GLU A 25 -36.71 15.25 -10.98
C GLU A 25 -35.48 15.17 -11.93
N SER A 26 -34.30 14.84 -11.40
CA SER A 26 -33.07 14.68 -12.23
C SER A 26 -32.19 13.46 -11.90
N LEU A 27 -32.78 12.40 -11.33
CA LEU A 27 -32.04 11.24 -10.77
C LEU A 27 -32.32 9.91 -11.50
N GLU A 28 -33.03 9.92 -12.63
CA GLU A 28 -33.36 8.71 -13.39
C GLU A 28 -32.94 8.75 -14.87
N ARG A 29 -32.67 7.56 -15.41
CA ARG A 29 -32.32 7.20 -16.80
C ARG A 29 -30.87 7.60 -17.19
N ALA A 30 -30.10 6.75 -17.86
CA ALA A 30 -30.48 5.54 -18.60
C ALA A 30 -29.66 4.28 -18.23
N TYR A 31 -30.36 3.25 -17.76
CA TYR A 31 -30.01 1.84 -17.95
C TYR A 31 -31.14 1.20 -18.78
N PRO A 32 -30.86 0.28 -19.73
CA PRO A 32 -31.88 -0.57 -20.34
C PRO A 32 -32.32 -1.67 -19.36
N SER A 33 -33.62 -1.99 -19.33
CA SER A 33 -34.21 -3.01 -18.44
C SER A 33 -34.28 -4.40 -19.09
N MET A 34 -34.37 -5.45 -18.26
CA MET A 34 -34.59 -6.83 -18.71
C MET A 34 -35.97 -7.03 -19.36
N GLY A 35 -36.08 -8.07 -20.21
CA GLY A 35 -37.30 -8.88 -20.33
C GLY A 35 -37.90 -9.06 -21.73
N GLN A 36 -37.50 -10.14 -22.43
CA GLN A 36 -38.34 -10.81 -23.44
C GLN A 36 -37.80 -12.22 -23.80
N LEU A 37 -38.28 -13.24 -23.06
CA LEU A 37 -38.43 -14.68 -23.43
C LEU A 37 -37.17 -15.53 -23.81
N GLU A 38 -37.06 -16.84 -23.53
CA GLU A 38 -37.75 -17.75 -22.56
C GLU A 38 -36.91 -19.05 -22.33
N TYR A 39 -37.34 -19.97 -21.46
CA TYR A 39 -36.58 -21.15 -20.92
C TYR A 39 -36.66 -22.42 -21.85
N VAL A 40 -36.20 -23.66 -21.59
CA VAL A 40 -35.79 -24.51 -20.41
C VAL A 40 -35.04 -25.79 -20.95
N LEU A 41 -34.51 -26.88 -20.31
CA LEU A 41 -34.29 -27.47 -18.96
C LEU A 41 -33.22 -28.63 -19.05
N ALA A 42 -32.60 -29.02 -17.91
CA ALA A 42 -32.06 -30.38 -17.54
C ALA A 42 -30.78 -31.03 -18.16
N GLY A 43 -29.98 -31.65 -17.26
CA GLY A 43 -28.88 -32.63 -17.49
C GLY A 43 -28.19 -33.01 -16.16
N SER A 44 -27.68 -34.24 -15.96
CA SER A 44 -27.34 -34.79 -14.61
C SER A 44 -25.98 -35.51 -14.45
N SER A 45 -25.51 -35.63 -13.19
CA SER A 45 -24.33 -36.37 -12.70
C SER A 45 -24.74 -37.67 -11.95
N PRO A 46 -23.85 -38.46 -11.29
CA PRO A 46 -22.41 -38.75 -11.45
C PRO A 46 -22.20 -40.28 -11.75
N PRO A 47 -21.07 -40.99 -11.42
CA PRO A 47 -20.71 -41.42 -10.04
C PRO A 47 -19.18 -41.35 -9.73
N ALA A 48 -18.68 -42.14 -8.76
CA ALA A 48 -17.42 -41.91 -8.01
C ALA A 48 -16.36 -43.05 -8.09
N GLU A 49 -15.49 -43.13 -7.07
CA GLU A 49 -14.29 -44.00 -6.87
C GLU A 49 -12.98 -43.48 -7.51
N SER A 50 -11.79 -43.51 -6.87
CA SER A 50 -11.38 -43.99 -5.53
C SER A 50 -10.19 -43.17 -4.95
N ALA A 51 -9.94 -43.28 -3.63
CA ALA A 51 -8.86 -42.57 -2.89
C ALA A 51 -7.66 -43.49 -2.57
N PRO A 52 -6.52 -42.96 -2.08
CA PRO A 52 -6.31 -42.97 -0.61
C PRO A 52 -5.55 -41.77 0.00
N ASN A 53 -5.60 -41.66 1.33
CA ASN A 53 -4.97 -40.61 2.17
C ASN A 53 -3.44 -40.74 2.30
N MET A 54 -2.75 -39.63 2.62
CA MET A 54 -1.81 -39.65 3.75
C MET A 54 -1.50 -38.26 4.37
N TYR A 55 -1.53 -38.25 5.71
CA TYR A 55 -1.09 -37.21 6.67
C TYR A 55 -1.82 -35.86 6.78
N ASP A 56 -2.02 -35.53 8.06
CA ASP A 56 -2.68 -34.37 8.66
C ASP A 56 -1.92 -34.06 9.98
N SER A 57 -2.34 -33.05 10.75
CA SER A 57 -1.73 -32.49 11.99
C SER A 57 -0.45 -31.65 11.78
N PHE A 58 -0.21 -30.56 12.52
CA PHE A 58 -0.80 -30.16 13.82
C PHE A 58 -1.38 -28.73 13.82
N GLU A 59 -2.52 -28.56 14.48
CA GLU A 59 -2.78 -27.45 15.41
C GLU A 59 -3.74 -27.95 16.51
N GLU A 60 -3.59 -27.49 17.76
CA GLU A 60 -4.38 -27.95 18.91
C GLU A 60 -5.62 -27.06 19.13
N PRO A 61 -6.82 -27.62 19.38
CA PRO A 61 -7.90 -26.87 20.01
C PRO A 61 -7.62 -26.71 21.53
N PRO A 62 -8.11 -25.64 22.18
CA PRO A 62 -8.00 -25.50 23.63
C PRO A 62 -8.81 -26.58 24.36
N LEU A 63 -8.30 -27.07 25.49
CA LEU A 63 -9.12 -27.82 26.45
C LEU A 63 -10.17 -26.87 27.06
N ASP A 64 -11.44 -27.13 26.79
CA ASP A 64 -12.53 -26.70 27.65
C ASP A 64 -13.27 -27.94 28.18
N LEU A 65 -13.31 -28.11 29.50
CA LEU A 65 -13.91 -29.29 30.13
C LEU A 65 -15.44 -29.14 30.17
N THR A 66 -16.09 -29.47 29.07
CA THR A 66 -17.55 -29.60 29.03
C THR A 66 -17.98 -30.87 29.76
N ALA A 67 -18.46 -30.73 31.00
CA ALA A 67 -18.95 -31.82 31.82
C ALA A 67 -20.34 -32.32 31.35
N HIS A 68 -20.39 -32.92 30.17
CA HIS A 68 -21.58 -33.63 29.68
C HIS A 68 -21.80 -34.91 30.48
N ILE A 69 -23.03 -35.15 30.93
CA ILE A 69 -23.45 -36.50 31.33
C ILE A 69 -23.70 -37.29 30.04
N CYS A 70 -22.77 -38.18 29.68
CA CYS A 70 -22.99 -39.19 28.65
C CYS A 70 -23.18 -40.59 29.28
N SER A 71 -23.57 -41.57 28.47
CA SER A 71 -23.68 -42.98 28.90
C SER A 71 -22.40 -43.49 29.54
N ASP A 72 -21.25 -43.05 29.03
CA ASP A 72 -19.97 -43.64 29.36
C ASP A 72 -19.41 -43.03 30.66
N SER A 73 -19.71 -41.76 30.94
CA SER A 73 -19.49 -41.15 32.26
C SER A 73 -20.34 -41.82 33.35
N LEU A 74 -21.58 -42.21 33.04
CA LEU A 74 -22.44 -42.94 33.99
C LEU A 74 -21.94 -44.38 34.23
N ARG A 75 -21.52 -45.08 33.16
CA ARG A 75 -20.85 -46.38 33.28
C ARG A 75 -19.56 -46.26 34.09
N GLN A 76 -18.72 -45.27 33.80
CA GLN A 76 -17.46 -45.06 34.51
C GLN A 76 -17.71 -44.74 35.99
N SER A 77 -18.67 -43.88 36.34
CA SER A 77 -19.04 -43.63 37.74
C SER A 77 -19.46 -44.93 38.44
N ALA A 78 -20.35 -45.73 37.85
CA ALA A 78 -20.81 -46.99 38.46
C ALA A 78 -19.66 -47.98 38.73
N TYR A 79 -18.77 -48.19 37.76
CA TYR A 79 -17.58 -49.04 37.96
C TYR A 79 -16.57 -48.44 38.94
N GLU A 80 -16.42 -47.12 39.01
CA GLU A 80 -15.55 -46.44 39.99
C GLU A 80 -16.12 -46.46 41.41
N GLN A 81 -17.44 -46.28 41.60
CA GLN A 81 -18.09 -46.49 42.91
C GLN A 81 -17.88 -47.92 43.40
N MET A 82 -18.11 -48.92 42.53
CA MET A 82 -17.94 -50.32 42.90
C MET A 82 -16.49 -50.65 43.29
N ARG A 83 -15.50 -50.02 42.64
CA ARG A 83 -14.07 -50.10 43.06
C ARG A 83 -13.80 -49.38 44.38
N ALA A 84 -14.36 -48.18 44.58
CA ALA A 84 -14.15 -47.38 45.80
C ALA A 84 -14.73 -48.05 47.05
N VAL A 85 -15.83 -48.79 46.90
CA VAL A 85 -16.44 -49.64 47.93
C VAL A 85 -15.65 -50.93 48.19
N GLY A 86 -14.74 -51.32 47.28
CA GLY A 86 -14.07 -52.63 47.30
C GLY A 86 -14.99 -53.78 46.87
N GLY A 87 -16.09 -53.48 46.18
CA GLY A 87 -17.15 -54.40 45.79
C GLY A 87 -16.84 -55.27 44.58
N ARG A 88 -17.64 -56.32 44.38
CA ARG A 88 -17.48 -57.28 43.28
C ARG A 88 -17.95 -56.71 41.95
N LEU A 89 -17.03 -56.18 41.14
CA LEU A 89 -17.31 -55.66 39.79
C LEU A 89 -18.13 -56.62 38.92
N ARG A 90 -17.83 -57.92 38.98
CA ARG A 90 -18.58 -58.98 38.25
C ARG A 90 -20.08 -58.96 38.51
N LEU A 91 -20.53 -58.48 39.67
CA LEU A 91 -21.94 -58.45 40.03
C LEU A 91 -22.71 -57.38 39.23
N LEU A 92 -22.02 -56.35 38.72
CA LEU A 92 -22.58 -55.41 37.72
C LEU A 92 -22.66 -56.06 36.33
N ASP A 93 -21.64 -56.84 35.95
CA ASP A 93 -21.59 -57.58 34.68
C ASP A 93 -22.65 -58.69 34.65
N GLU A 94 -22.87 -59.39 35.77
CA GLU A 94 -23.89 -60.44 35.98
C GLU A 94 -25.33 -59.87 35.96
N LEU A 95 -25.50 -58.59 36.35
CA LEU A 95 -26.74 -57.82 36.20
C LEU A 95 -26.98 -57.39 34.74
N GLU A 96 -25.96 -56.88 34.05
CA GLU A 96 -26.09 -56.44 32.63
C GLU A 96 -26.25 -57.63 31.66
N SER A 97 -25.66 -58.79 31.98
CA SER A 97 -25.79 -60.02 31.19
C SER A 97 -27.02 -60.88 31.51
N GLY A 98 -27.84 -60.49 32.49
CA GLY A 98 -29.10 -61.17 32.82
C GLY A 98 -28.93 -62.55 33.47
N VAL A 99 -27.79 -62.82 34.11
CA VAL A 99 -27.51 -64.09 34.81
C VAL A 99 -28.33 -64.20 36.11
N ILE A 100 -28.63 -63.05 36.74
CA ILE A 100 -29.49 -62.96 37.91
C ILE A 100 -30.96 -62.89 37.46
N THR A 101 -31.81 -63.77 37.99
CA THR A 101 -33.26 -63.81 37.74
C THR A 101 -34.03 -63.22 38.93
N THR A 102 -35.30 -62.83 38.74
CA THR A 102 -36.12 -62.25 39.82
C THR A 102 -36.28 -63.17 41.03
N GLU A 103 -36.31 -64.49 40.82
CA GLU A 103 -36.34 -65.51 41.88
C GLU A 103 -35.00 -65.67 42.64
N THR A 104 -33.87 -65.36 41.99
CA THR A 104 -32.51 -65.47 42.58
C THR A 104 -31.96 -64.15 43.08
N ALA A 105 -32.55 -63.02 42.67
CA ALA A 105 -32.21 -61.67 43.11
C ALA A 105 -32.27 -61.51 44.63
N GLY A 106 -33.35 -61.95 45.27
CA GLY A 106 -33.55 -61.78 46.71
C GLY A 106 -32.46 -62.45 47.57
N THR A 107 -31.97 -63.62 47.16
CA THR A 107 -30.91 -64.35 47.90
C THR A 107 -29.51 -63.83 47.58
N THR A 108 -29.25 -63.40 46.35
CA THR A 108 -27.94 -62.81 45.96
C THR A 108 -27.73 -61.42 46.55
N PHE A 109 -28.75 -60.55 46.56
CA PHE A 109 -28.65 -59.20 47.14
C PHE A 109 -28.65 -59.21 48.68
N ALA A 110 -29.30 -60.19 49.33
CA ALA A 110 -29.17 -60.40 50.78
C ALA A 110 -27.74 -60.84 51.20
N ALA A 111 -27.01 -61.55 50.33
CA ALA A 111 -25.62 -61.97 50.54
C ALA A 111 -24.57 -60.92 50.09
N THR A 112 -25.00 -59.67 49.89
CA THR A 112 -24.21 -58.57 49.34
C THR A 112 -24.13 -57.42 50.34
N SER A 113 -23.10 -56.58 50.30
CA SER A 113 -23.00 -55.43 51.21
C SER A 113 -23.99 -54.31 50.84
N GLU A 114 -24.34 -53.47 51.80
CA GLU A 114 -25.27 -52.34 51.60
C GLU A 114 -24.76 -51.37 50.52
N ALA A 115 -23.46 -51.05 50.54
CA ALA A 115 -22.84 -50.20 49.54
C ALA A 115 -22.78 -50.86 48.14
N GLU A 116 -22.49 -52.17 48.04
CA GLU A 116 -22.61 -52.90 46.77
C GLU A 116 -24.06 -52.87 46.25
N ARG A 117 -25.07 -53.11 47.11
CA ARG A 117 -26.50 -53.02 46.73
C ARG A 117 -26.89 -51.64 46.23
N ASN A 118 -26.43 -50.57 46.86
CA ASN A 118 -26.73 -49.20 46.46
C ASN A 118 -26.17 -48.86 45.07
N VAL A 119 -24.95 -49.31 44.76
CA VAL A 119 -24.38 -49.20 43.40
C VAL A 119 -25.17 -50.05 42.40
N CYS A 120 -25.62 -51.24 42.80
CA CYS A 120 -26.49 -52.09 41.95
C CYS A 120 -27.87 -51.48 41.70
N LEU A 121 -28.45 -50.75 42.66
CA LEU A 121 -29.73 -50.03 42.51
C LEU A 121 -29.60 -48.87 41.51
N PHE A 122 -28.48 -48.14 41.55
CA PHE A 122 -28.12 -47.14 40.54
C PHE A 122 -27.93 -47.79 39.16
N TRP A 123 -27.20 -48.91 39.09
CA TRP A 123 -26.93 -49.65 37.85
C TRP A 123 -28.20 -50.23 37.20
N ALA A 124 -29.06 -50.89 37.97
CA ALA A 124 -30.36 -51.39 37.50
C ALA A 124 -31.27 -50.24 36.99
N SER A 125 -31.20 -49.06 37.62
CA SER A 125 -31.94 -47.87 37.18
C SER A 125 -31.40 -47.29 35.86
N PHE A 126 -30.07 -47.32 35.66
CA PHE A 126 -29.44 -46.97 34.39
C PHE A 126 -29.78 -47.98 33.27
N LEU A 127 -29.74 -49.29 33.56
CA LEU A 127 -30.04 -50.36 32.60
C LEU A 127 -31.54 -50.61 32.36
N LYS A 128 -32.43 -49.79 32.95
CA LYS A 128 -33.90 -49.90 32.89
C LYS A 128 -34.52 -51.17 33.50
N LEU A 129 -33.80 -51.87 34.39
CA LEU A 129 -34.21 -53.16 34.94
C LEU A 129 -35.19 -53.02 36.13
N GLY A 130 -36.38 -52.46 35.87
CA GLY A 130 -37.41 -52.16 36.87
C GLY A 130 -37.72 -53.32 37.82
N GLN A 131 -37.76 -54.55 37.29
CA GLN A 131 -38.01 -55.79 38.03
C GLN A 131 -37.04 -56.09 39.19
N PHE A 132 -35.83 -55.52 39.20
CA PHE A 132 -34.84 -55.76 40.26
C PHE A 132 -34.83 -54.68 41.36
N LEU A 133 -35.51 -53.56 41.17
CA LEU A 133 -35.57 -52.50 42.19
C LEU A 133 -36.30 -52.95 43.48
N PRO A 134 -37.46 -53.64 43.43
CA PRO A 134 -38.10 -54.13 44.65
C PRO A 134 -37.23 -55.13 45.43
N PRO A 135 -36.67 -56.21 44.82
CA PRO A 135 -35.75 -57.11 45.54
C PRO A 135 -34.50 -56.43 46.11
N LEU A 136 -33.96 -55.38 45.46
CA LEU A 136 -32.82 -54.63 45.97
C LEU A 136 -33.20 -53.81 47.22
N ILE A 137 -34.32 -53.09 47.20
CA ILE A 137 -34.78 -52.29 48.34
C ILE A 137 -35.22 -53.20 49.50
N GLU A 138 -35.93 -54.31 49.23
CA GLU A 138 -36.31 -55.31 50.24
C GLU A 138 -35.08 -55.99 50.88
N ALA A 139 -33.99 -56.18 50.13
CA ALA A 139 -32.71 -56.64 50.67
C ALA A 139 -31.94 -55.55 51.46
N GLY A 140 -32.48 -54.34 51.58
CA GLY A 140 -31.86 -53.21 52.28
C GLY A 140 -30.90 -52.40 51.42
N ALA A 141 -31.37 -51.93 50.26
CA ALA A 141 -30.74 -50.86 49.47
C ALA A 141 -31.47 -49.53 49.72
N ASP A 142 -30.74 -48.42 49.76
CA ASP A 142 -31.30 -47.09 49.98
C ASP A 142 -31.77 -46.44 48.66
N PRO A 143 -33.08 -46.19 48.44
CA PRO A 143 -33.58 -45.48 47.25
C PRO A 143 -33.17 -44.01 47.18
N LEU A 144 -32.69 -43.42 48.29
CA LEU A 144 -32.21 -42.04 48.37
C LEU A 144 -30.67 -41.93 48.25
N TYR A 145 -29.99 -43.05 47.99
CA TYR A 145 -28.55 -43.09 47.71
C TYR A 145 -28.16 -42.16 46.55
N PHE A 146 -26.93 -41.63 46.60
CA PHE A 146 -26.33 -40.80 45.56
C PHE A 146 -24.83 -41.12 45.40
N ASP A 147 -24.34 -41.05 44.17
CA ASP A 147 -22.94 -41.32 43.83
C ASP A 147 -22.00 -40.13 44.16
N ALA A 148 -20.69 -40.29 43.92
CA ALA A 148 -19.71 -39.24 44.14
C ALA A 148 -19.79 -38.06 43.14
N LEU A 149 -20.74 -38.06 42.20
CA LEU A 149 -21.13 -36.92 41.35
C LEU A 149 -22.41 -36.21 41.86
N GLY A 150 -23.14 -36.82 42.80
CA GLY A 150 -24.43 -36.35 43.32
C GLY A 150 -25.63 -36.91 42.58
N LEU A 151 -25.47 -37.96 41.79
CA LEU A 151 -26.52 -38.59 41.00
C LEU A 151 -27.15 -39.75 41.77
N SER A 152 -28.45 -39.69 41.99
CA SER A 152 -29.23 -40.78 42.62
C SER A 152 -29.74 -41.79 41.59
N PRO A 153 -30.25 -42.98 41.99
CA PRO A 153 -30.92 -43.91 41.07
C PRO A 153 -32.03 -43.26 40.23
N LEU A 154 -32.72 -42.23 40.75
CA LEU A 154 -33.71 -41.46 40.01
C LEU A 154 -33.09 -40.61 38.88
N HIS A 155 -31.87 -40.08 39.06
CA HIS A 155 -31.12 -39.41 37.99
C HIS A 155 -30.70 -40.41 36.89
N ALA A 156 -30.27 -41.62 37.27
CA ALA A 156 -29.92 -42.69 36.34
C ALA A 156 -31.14 -43.18 35.53
N ALA A 157 -32.30 -43.37 36.18
CA ALA A 157 -33.56 -43.71 35.53
C ALA A 157 -34.08 -42.57 34.61
N ALA A 158 -33.84 -41.31 34.99
CA ALA A 158 -34.20 -40.15 34.19
C ALA A 158 -33.32 -39.99 32.95
N PHE A 159 -32.00 -40.21 33.05
CA PHE A 159 -31.11 -40.22 31.89
C PHE A 159 -31.38 -41.41 30.97
N SER A 160 -31.58 -42.61 31.51
CA SER A 160 -31.81 -43.80 30.68
C SER A 160 -33.18 -43.76 30.00
N GLY A 161 -34.17 -43.09 30.60
CA GLY A 161 -35.56 -43.17 30.18
C GLY A 161 -36.20 -44.48 30.62
N SER A 162 -36.08 -44.82 31.90
CA SER A 162 -36.78 -45.95 32.51
C SER A 162 -38.01 -45.45 33.27
N THR A 163 -39.18 -45.59 32.65
CA THR A 163 -40.47 -45.18 33.20
C THR A 163 -40.90 -46.03 34.40
N GLU A 164 -40.58 -47.33 34.41
CA GLU A 164 -40.80 -48.22 35.54
C GLU A 164 -39.94 -47.83 36.75
N CYS A 165 -38.61 -47.71 36.56
CA CYS A 165 -37.70 -47.34 37.64
C CYS A 165 -38.05 -45.96 38.22
N ALA A 166 -38.33 -44.97 37.36
CA ALA A 166 -38.72 -43.63 37.79
C ALA A 166 -40.02 -43.66 38.62
N ASN A 167 -41.07 -44.33 38.15
CA ASN A 167 -42.34 -44.42 38.90
C ASN A 167 -42.17 -45.12 40.25
N TYR A 168 -41.38 -46.20 40.30
CA TYR A 168 -41.14 -46.95 41.53
C TYR A 168 -40.33 -46.13 42.55
N LEU A 169 -39.21 -45.53 42.15
CA LEU A 169 -38.40 -44.66 43.01
C LEU A 169 -39.18 -43.43 43.53
N LEU A 170 -40.01 -42.82 42.67
CA LEU A 170 -40.95 -41.75 43.04
C LEU A 170 -42.12 -42.24 43.91
N SER A 171 -42.35 -43.54 44.06
CA SER A 171 -43.29 -44.12 45.03
C SER A 171 -42.60 -44.44 46.37
N CYS A 172 -41.30 -44.75 46.35
CA CYS A 172 -40.44 -44.91 47.53
C CYS A 172 -40.02 -43.57 48.18
N GLY A 173 -40.53 -42.43 47.71
CA GLY A 173 -40.31 -41.12 48.32
C GLY A 173 -39.11 -40.32 47.79
N ALA A 174 -38.52 -40.70 46.65
CA ALA A 174 -37.48 -39.88 46.02
C ALA A 174 -38.04 -38.52 45.55
N ASP A 175 -37.34 -37.43 45.86
CA ASP A 175 -37.73 -36.07 45.46
C ASP A 175 -37.36 -35.79 43.98
N PRO A 176 -38.33 -35.44 43.11
CA PRO A 176 -38.06 -35.09 41.71
C PRO A 176 -37.27 -33.78 41.53
N ASN A 177 -37.07 -32.99 42.59
CA ASN A 177 -36.25 -31.78 42.61
C ASN A 177 -34.87 -31.99 43.28
N TYR A 178 -34.54 -33.21 43.71
CA TYR A 178 -33.30 -33.50 44.45
C TYR A 178 -32.06 -33.09 43.64
N MET A 179 -31.31 -32.10 44.12
CA MET A 179 -30.24 -31.44 43.37
C MET A 179 -29.02 -31.16 44.30
N PRO A 180 -28.26 -32.19 44.70
CA PRO A 180 -27.19 -32.06 45.70
C PRO A 180 -25.90 -31.43 45.17
N ARG A 181 -25.73 -31.34 43.84
CA ARG A 181 -24.62 -30.63 43.19
C ARG A 181 -25.08 -29.78 42.00
N CYS A 182 -25.09 -30.38 40.80
CA CYS A 182 -25.18 -29.63 39.55
C CYS A 182 -26.53 -29.80 38.85
N PHE A 183 -27.12 -30.99 38.96
CA PHE A 183 -28.29 -31.39 38.17
C PHE A 183 -29.38 -31.93 39.09
N ALA A 184 -30.62 -31.86 38.59
CA ALA A 184 -31.80 -32.52 39.14
C ALA A 184 -32.24 -33.62 38.17
N PRO A 185 -33.11 -34.57 38.55
CA PRO A 185 -33.55 -35.65 37.66
C PRO A 185 -34.09 -35.15 36.31
N LEU A 186 -34.81 -34.03 36.29
CA LEU A 186 -35.35 -33.42 35.06
C LEU A 186 -34.24 -32.94 34.09
N HIS A 187 -33.10 -32.50 34.60
CA HIS A 187 -31.91 -32.18 33.78
C HIS A 187 -31.28 -33.45 33.21
N CYS A 188 -31.24 -34.56 33.96
CA CYS A 188 -30.77 -35.84 33.42
C CYS A 188 -31.69 -36.38 32.32
N ALA A 189 -33.03 -36.21 32.44
CA ALA A 189 -33.96 -36.49 31.35
C ALA A 189 -33.76 -35.57 30.14
N ALA A 190 -33.29 -34.33 30.33
CA ALA A 190 -32.89 -33.43 29.26
C ALA A 190 -31.58 -33.84 28.57
N PHE A 191 -30.64 -34.48 29.27
CA PHE A 191 -29.43 -35.04 28.66
C PHE A 191 -29.68 -36.37 27.93
N GLY A 192 -30.65 -37.17 28.38
CA GLY A 192 -31.00 -38.47 27.80
C GLY A 192 -32.20 -38.46 26.85
N ASN A 193 -32.63 -37.29 26.34
CA ASN A 193 -33.84 -37.07 25.52
C ASN A 193 -35.10 -37.84 26.00
N SER A 194 -35.25 -38.05 27.31
CA SER A 194 -36.17 -39.02 27.91
C SER A 194 -37.53 -38.41 28.25
N VAL A 195 -38.28 -38.06 27.20
CA VAL A 195 -39.58 -37.34 27.22
C VAL A 195 -40.62 -37.94 28.18
N GLU A 196 -40.73 -39.27 28.23
CA GLU A 196 -41.72 -39.96 29.06
C GLU A 196 -41.41 -39.80 30.56
N VAL A 197 -40.14 -39.93 30.95
CA VAL A 197 -39.70 -39.73 32.33
C VAL A 197 -39.72 -38.25 32.70
N ALA A 198 -39.40 -37.35 31.77
CA ALA A 198 -39.57 -35.91 31.97
C ALA A 198 -41.04 -35.54 32.28
N ASN A 199 -42.00 -36.11 31.53
CA ASN A 199 -43.43 -35.96 31.85
C ASN A 199 -43.79 -36.51 33.24
N ILE A 200 -43.31 -37.70 33.60
CA ILE A 200 -43.56 -38.28 34.93
C ILE A 200 -43.02 -37.38 36.04
N LEU A 201 -41.80 -36.84 35.88
CA LEU A 201 -41.17 -35.92 36.83
C LEU A 201 -41.95 -34.61 36.98
N ILE A 202 -42.34 -33.97 35.87
CA ILE A 202 -43.14 -32.73 35.88
C ILE A 202 -44.50 -32.96 36.56
N ASN A 203 -45.20 -34.05 36.22
CA ASN A 203 -46.48 -34.42 36.85
C ASN A 203 -46.36 -34.77 38.35
N ARG A 204 -45.14 -35.07 38.85
CA ARG A 204 -44.85 -35.27 40.28
C ARG A 204 -44.28 -34.02 40.97
N GLY A 205 -44.22 -32.88 40.29
CA GLY A 205 -43.80 -31.59 40.87
C GLY A 205 -42.34 -31.21 40.65
N ALA A 206 -41.67 -31.73 39.61
CA ALA A 206 -40.36 -31.22 39.20
C ALA A 206 -40.45 -29.77 38.70
N SER A 207 -39.59 -28.89 39.21
CA SER A 207 -39.51 -27.49 38.78
C SER A 207 -38.81 -27.36 37.43
N VAL A 208 -39.56 -26.91 36.42
CA VAL A 208 -39.02 -26.59 35.08
C VAL A 208 -38.11 -25.34 35.08
N HIS A 209 -38.14 -24.55 36.17
CA HIS A 209 -37.29 -23.36 36.38
C HIS A 209 -36.07 -23.63 37.28
N ALA A 210 -35.75 -24.89 37.57
CA ALA A 210 -34.49 -25.24 38.20
C ALA A 210 -33.33 -24.87 37.25
N ALA A 211 -32.34 -24.13 37.76
CA ALA A 211 -31.17 -23.68 36.99
C ALA A 211 -29.88 -24.27 37.57
N VAL A 212 -29.02 -24.81 36.70
CA VAL A 212 -27.72 -25.39 37.07
C VAL A 212 -26.83 -24.28 37.64
N LYS A 213 -26.28 -24.54 38.83
CA LYS A 213 -25.32 -23.65 39.51
C LYS A 213 -23.97 -24.34 39.63
N TYR A 214 -23.26 -24.42 38.51
CA TYR A 214 -21.91 -24.98 38.46
C TYR A 214 -20.97 -24.01 37.75
N VAL A 215 -19.73 -23.93 38.22
CA VAL A 215 -18.69 -23.06 37.64
C VAL A 215 -18.53 -23.40 36.15
N ASN A 216 -18.61 -22.39 35.29
CA ASN A 216 -18.59 -22.51 33.82
C ASN A 216 -19.78 -23.27 33.17
N CYS A 217 -20.80 -23.69 33.93
CA CYS A 217 -22.00 -24.37 33.39
C CYS A 217 -23.30 -23.82 33.98
N GLU A 218 -23.38 -22.51 34.22
CA GLU A 218 -24.63 -21.84 34.62
C GLU A 218 -25.64 -21.84 33.46
N GLY A 219 -26.81 -22.44 33.68
CA GLY A 219 -27.88 -22.49 32.68
C GLY A 219 -29.10 -23.31 33.11
N GLY A 220 -30.27 -22.90 32.63
CA GLY A 220 -31.54 -23.58 32.87
C GLY A 220 -31.79 -24.78 31.95
N LEU A 221 -32.92 -25.45 32.18
CA LEU A 221 -33.31 -26.73 31.57
C LEU A 221 -33.19 -26.78 30.03
N LEU A 222 -33.54 -25.69 29.32
CA LEU A 222 -33.39 -25.61 27.85
C LEU A 222 -31.93 -25.68 27.40
N HIS A 223 -30.97 -25.15 28.17
CA HIS A 223 -29.55 -25.21 27.83
C HIS A 223 -29.00 -26.63 27.94
N CYS A 224 -29.48 -27.44 28.89
CA CYS A 224 -29.14 -28.86 28.95
C CYS A 224 -29.69 -29.61 27.73
N ALA A 225 -30.95 -29.37 27.36
CA ALA A 225 -31.56 -29.98 26.18
C ALA A 225 -30.82 -29.61 24.88
N VAL A 226 -30.41 -28.33 24.70
CA VAL A 226 -29.62 -27.89 23.53
C VAL A 226 -28.22 -28.51 23.51
N ARG A 227 -27.49 -28.53 24.64
CA ARG A 227 -26.16 -29.20 24.74
C ARG A 227 -26.21 -30.71 24.44
N ALA A 228 -27.37 -31.34 24.63
CA ALA A 228 -27.60 -32.75 24.37
C ALA A 228 -28.34 -33.02 23.04
N ASN A 229 -28.56 -31.99 22.21
CA ASN A 229 -29.41 -32.04 21.01
C ASN A 229 -30.74 -32.81 21.23
N SER A 230 -31.34 -32.67 22.41
CA SER A 230 -32.48 -33.45 22.88
C SER A 230 -33.80 -32.79 22.44
N VAL A 231 -34.02 -32.86 21.13
CA VAL A 231 -35.08 -32.20 20.35
C VAL A 231 -36.49 -32.41 20.92
N GLU A 232 -36.81 -33.60 21.41
CA GLU A 232 -38.18 -33.90 21.89
C GLU A 232 -38.41 -33.45 23.33
N CYS A 233 -37.39 -33.58 24.20
CA CYS A 233 -37.41 -32.94 25.52
C CYS A 233 -37.52 -31.41 25.41
N LEU A 234 -36.84 -30.81 24.42
CA LEU A 234 -36.90 -29.36 24.17
C LEU A 234 -38.34 -28.89 23.90
N LYS A 235 -39.07 -29.57 23.01
CA LYS A 235 -40.50 -29.30 22.74
C LYS A 235 -41.35 -29.45 24.01
N LEU A 236 -41.06 -30.47 24.83
CA LEU A 236 -41.80 -30.74 26.06
C LEU A 236 -41.63 -29.64 27.10
N PHE A 237 -40.41 -29.10 27.27
CA PHE A 237 -40.17 -28.03 28.24
C PHE A 237 -40.81 -26.71 27.79
N ILE A 238 -40.80 -26.43 26.48
CA ILE A 238 -41.50 -25.28 25.89
C ILE A 238 -43.02 -25.39 26.08
N SER A 239 -43.63 -26.57 25.86
CA SER A 239 -45.07 -26.76 26.06
C SER A 239 -45.53 -26.65 27.52
N HIS A 240 -44.61 -26.83 28.48
CA HIS A 240 -44.83 -26.59 29.91
C HIS A 240 -44.48 -25.16 30.36
N GLY A 241 -44.22 -24.23 29.43
CA GLY A 241 -44.14 -22.79 29.71
C GLY A 241 -42.77 -22.26 30.13
N VAL A 242 -41.68 -22.95 29.79
CA VAL A 242 -40.33 -22.39 29.97
C VAL A 242 -40.06 -21.31 28.93
N ASP A 243 -39.68 -20.10 29.36
CA ASP A 243 -39.39 -18.97 28.47
C ASP A 243 -38.09 -19.20 27.69
N VAL A 244 -38.21 -19.17 26.37
CA VAL A 244 -37.09 -19.31 25.41
C VAL A 244 -36.17 -18.09 25.42
N ASN A 245 -36.70 -16.91 25.78
CA ASN A 245 -35.93 -15.67 25.81
C ASN A 245 -35.10 -15.50 27.09
N GLN A 246 -35.38 -16.29 28.15
CA GLN A 246 -34.74 -16.19 29.46
C GLN A 246 -33.22 -16.22 29.34
N ILE A 247 -32.59 -15.11 29.73
CA ILE A 247 -31.13 -15.00 29.83
C ILE A 247 -30.72 -15.59 31.18
N GLU A 248 -29.92 -16.64 31.14
CA GLU A 248 -29.41 -17.34 32.31
C GLU A 248 -28.26 -16.56 33.00
N PRO A 249 -27.86 -16.93 34.24
CA PRO A 249 -26.74 -16.28 34.93
C PRO A 249 -25.44 -16.26 34.12
N GLY A 250 -25.19 -17.30 33.33
CA GLY A 250 -24.09 -17.39 32.36
C GLY A 250 -24.15 -16.40 31.19
N GLY A 251 -25.18 -15.55 31.11
CA GLY A 251 -25.29 -14.44 30.15
C GLY A 251 -25.82 -14.80 28.76
N THR A 252 -26.30 -16.02 28.54
CA THR A 252 -26.86 -16.51 27.27
C THR A 252 -28.31 -16.99 27.43
N ASN A 253 -29.02 -17.17 26.31
CA ASN A 253 -30.28 -17.91 26.27
C ASN A 253 -30.16 -19.13 25.34
N ALA A 254 -31.19 -19.97 25.30
CA ALA A 254 -31.15 -21.22 24.54
C ALA A 254 -30.93 -21.01 23.02
N ILE A 255 -31.42 -19.91 22.44
CA ILE A 255 -31.20 -19.55 21.02
C ILE A 255 -29.71 -19.24 20.78
N HIS A 256 -29.07 -18.46 21.66
CA HIS A 256 -27.64 -18.18 21.57
C HIS A 256 -26.81 -19.46 21.58
N LEU A 257 -27.07 -20.34 22.54
CA LEU A 257 -26.35 -21.62 22.66
C LEU A 257 -26.58 -22.53 21.43
N ALA A 258 -27.81 -22.57 20.90
CA ALA A 258 -28.11 -23.37 19.72
C ALA A 258 -27.40 -22.83 18.46
N ALA A 259 -27.25 -21.51 18.34
CA ALA A 259 -26.51 -20.86 17.26
C ALA A 259 -24.97 -21.00 17.40
N ASP A 260 -24.46 -20.97 18.63
CA ASP A 260 -23.03 -21.13 18.99
C ASP A 260 -22.53 -22.58 18.77
N LEU A 261 -23.41 -23.56 18.97
CA LEU A 261 -23.13 -24.99 18.77
C LEU A 261 -23.58 -25.54 17.39
N GLY A 262 -24.13 -24.70 16.51
CA GLY A 262 -24.65 -25.12 15.19
C GLY A 262 -25.85 -26.07 15.23
N MET A 263 -26.60 -26.12 16.35
CA MET A 263 -27.68 -27.08 16.62
C MET A 263 -28.99 -26.70 15.90
N ILE A 264 -28.98 -26.80 14.57
CA ILE A 264 -30.05 -26.32 13.67
C ILE A 264 -31.46 -26.81 14.04
N GLN A 265 -31.61 -28.06 14.47
CA GLN A 265 -32.92 -28.63 14.84
C GLN A 265 -33.48 -28.03 16.13
N CYS A 266 -32.63 -27.84 17.15
CA CYS A 266 -33.01 -27.11 18.35
C CYS A 266 -33.32 -25.65 18.06
N LEU A 267 -32.49 -24.99 17.23
CA LEU A 267 -32.66 -23.60 16.84
C LEU A 267 -33.99 -23.35 16.11
N ALA A 268 -34.40 -24.27 15.23
CA ALA A 268 -35.70 -24.21 14.52
C ALA A 268 -36.89 -24.21 15.49
N ILE A 269 -36.92 -25.13 16.45
CA ILE A 269 -38.01 -25.26 17.43
C ILE A 269 -38.07 -24.04 18.36
N LEU A 270 -36.92 -23.55 18.82
CA LEU A 270 -36.85 -22.33 19.63
C LEU A 270 -37.40 -21.12 18.87
N LEU A 271 -37.09 -20.99 17.57
CA LEU A 271 -37.58 -19.91 16.69
C LEU A 271 -38.97 -20.18 16.08
N GLU A 272 -39.61 -21.31 16.38
CA GLU A 272 -41.03 -21.58 16.11
C GLU A 272 -41.92 -21.28 17.32
N THR A 273 -41.32 -21.07 18.49
CA THR A 273 -42.04 -20.78 19.72
C THR A 273 -42.62 -19.35 19.67
N PRO A 274 -43.93 -19.16 19.92
CA PRO A 274 -44.56 -17.85 19.84
C PRO A 274 -43.99 -16.92 20.93
N GLY A 275 -43.38 -15.81 20.50
CA GLY A 275 -42.74 -14.83 21.37
C GLY A 275 -41.20 -14.94 21.48
N ALA A 276 -40.56 -15.91 20.82
CA ALA A 276 -39.10 -15.97 20.72
C ALA A 276 -38.54 -14.80 19.89
N ASP A 277 -37.52 -14.12 20.41
CA ASP A 277 -36.82 -13.02 19.72
C ASP A 277 -35.37 -13.42 19.37
N PRO A 278 -34.99 -13.50 18.07
CA PRO A 278 -33.61 -13.81 17.66
C PRO A 278 -32.63 -12.65 17.91
N ASN A 279 -33.12 -11.46 18.28
CA ASN A 279 -32.32 -10.23 18.45
C ASN A 279 -31.93 -9.93 19.90
N VAL A 280 -32.33 -10.78 20.85
CA VAL A 280 -31.84 -10.74 22.24
C VAL A 280 -30.31 -10.72 22.23
N ARG A 281 -29.71 -9.92 23.12
CA ARG A 281 -28.26 -9.84 23.29
C ARG A 281 -27.78 -10.66 24.48
N THR A 282 -26.60 -11.26 24.33
CA THR A 282 -25.83 -11.83 25.44
C THR A 282 -25.45 -10.76 26.47
N ARG A 283 -25.31 -11.18 27.73
CA ARG A 283 -24.89 -10.38 28.89
C ARG A 283 -23.64 -10.96 29.57
N VAL A 284 -22.78 -11.63 28.80
CA VAL A 284 -21.58 -12.34 29.28
C VAL A 284 -20.46 -11.34 29.59
N GLY A 285 -20.61 -10.61 30.70
CA GLY A 285 -19.74 -9.47 31.02
C GLY A 285 -19.72 -8.44 29.88
N ASP A 286 -18.52 -7.99 29.49
CA ASP A 286 -18.33 -7.04 28.40
C ASP A 286 -18.60 -7.61 26.98
N ARG A 287 -19.07 -8.86 26.83
CA ARG A 287 -19.28 -9.53 25.53
C ARG A 287 -20.76 -9.56 25.12
N GLU A 288 -21.30 -8.41 24.74
CA GLU A 288 -22.55 -8.34 23.97
C GLU A 288 -22.37 -8.88 22.53
N SER A 289 -23.23 -9.81 22.14
CA SER A 289 -23.42 -10.43 20.80
C SER A 289 -24.90 -10.83 20.67
N THR A 290 -25.37 -11.19 19.47
CA THR A 290 -26.68 -11.87 19.27
C THR A 290 -26.46 -13.28 18.73
N ALA A 291 -27.51 -14.13 18.69
CA ALA A 291 -27.42 -15.47 18.10
C ALA A 291 -26.87 -15.46 16.65
N LEU A 292 -27.25 -14.47 15.84
CA LEU A 292 -26.74 -14.29 14.46
C LEU A 292 -25.23 -13.98 14.41
N HIS A 293 -24.69 -13.32 15.43
CA HIS A 293 -23.24 -13.10 15.55
C HIS A 293 -22.50 -14.41 15.84
N LEU A 294 -23.03 -15.25 16.73
CA LEU A 294 -22.41 -16.52 17.11
C LEU A 294 -22.42 -17.51 15.94
N ALA A 295 -23.55 -17.68 15.26
CA ALA A 295 -23.64 -18.52 14.06
C ALA A 295 -22.69 -18.07 12.93
N ALA A 296 -22.49 -16.76 12.76
CA ALA A 296 -21.56 -16.22 11.77
C ALA A 296 -20.07 -16.40 12.15
N ASP A 297 -19.72 -16.35 13.43
CA ASP A 297 -18.36 -16.60 13.92
C ASP A 297 -18.00 -18.09 13.82
N GLY A 298 -18.94 -18.98 14.15
CA GLY A 298 -18.81 -20.43 13.95
C GLY A 298 -18.94 -20.90 12.48
N GLY A 299 -19.35 -20.02 11.57
CA GLY A 299 -19.50 -20.33 10.14
C GLY A 299 -20.73 -21.18 9.78
N PHE A 300 -21.71 -21.32 10.68
CA PHE A 300 -22.87 -22.20 10.55
C PHE A 300 -23.95 -21.61 9.63
N VAL A 301 -23.77 -21.80 8.32
CA VAL A 301 -24.62 -21.26 7.24
C VAL A 301 -26.12 -21.53 7.45
N GLU A 302 -26.49 -22.76 7.78
CA GLU A 302 -27.90 -23.14 8.00
C GLU A 302 -28.53 -22.37 9.18
N CYS A 303 -27.75 -22.13 10.24
CA CYS A 303 -28.19 -21.37 11.41
C CYS A 303 -28.33 -19.89 11.09
N VAL A 304 -27.40 -19.32 10.31
CA VAL A 304 -27.48 -17.95 9.77
C VAL A 304 -28.74 -17.80 8.90
N ASP A 305 -28.96 -18.70 7.95
CA ASP A 305 -30.12 -18.72 7.05
C ASP A 305 -31.45 -18.77 7.82
N LEU A 306 -31.55 -19.66 8.80
CA LEU A 306 -32.74 -19.80 9.65
C LEU A 306 -32.99 -18.53 10.48
N LEU A 307 -31.96 -17.98 11.13
CA LEU A 307 -32.08 -16.77 11.94
C LEU A 307 -32.53 -15.57 11.10
N LEU A 308 -31.96 -15.38 9.91
CA LEU A 308 -32.37 -14.32 8.97
C LEU A 308 -33.83 -14.52 8.53
N THR A 309 -34.22 -15.75 8.18
CA THR A 309 -35.61 -16.10 7.80
C THR A 309 -36.61 -15.85 8.93
N LYS A 310 -36.15 -15.89 10.19
CA LYS A 310 -36.94 -15.66 11.41
C LYS A 310 -36.86 -14.21 11.93
N GLY A 311 -36.23 -13.29 11.18
CA GLY A 311 -36.21 -11.85 11.52
C GLY A 311 -35.03 -11.40 12.39
N ALA A 312 -33.89 -12.08 12.33
CA ALA A 312 -32.65 -11.59 12.92
C ALA A 312 -32.08 -10.39 12.14
N ASP A 313 -31.79 -9.30 12.83
CA ASP A 313 -31.24 -8.06 12.29
C ASP A 313 -29.71 -8.15 12.09
N SER A 314 -29.29 -8.12 10.82
CA SER A 314 -27.89 -8.18 10.40
C SER A 314 -27.09 -6.90 10.68
N THR A 315 -27.78 -5.79 10.96
CA THR A 315 -27.19 -4.45 11.18
C THR A 315 -26.76 -4.22 12.62
N LEU A 316 -27.25 -5.05 13.55
CA LEU A 316 -26.84 -5.03 14.96
C LEU A 316 -25.32 -5.24 15.07
N LYS A 317 -24.75 -4.62 16.10
CA LYS A 317 -23.32 -4.67 16.40
C LYS A 317 -23.06 -5.28 17.76
N ASN A 318 -22.04 -6.12 17.82
CA ASN A 318 -21.50 -6.68 19.04
C ASN A 318 -20.64 -5.64 19.81
N HIS A 319 -20.11 -6.03 20.97
CA HIS A 319 -19.32 -5.19 21.87
C HIS A 319 -18.02 -4.59 21.30
N ARG A 320 -17.56 -5.02 20.11
CA ARG A 320 -16.41 -4.44 19.38
C ARG A 320 -16.84 -3.57 18.19
N GLY A 321 -18.14 -3.43 17.96
CA GLY A 321 -18.71 -2.78 16.79
C GLY A 321 -18.83 -3.70 15.55
N PHE A 322 -18.42 -4.97 15.65
CA PHE A 322 -18.57 -5.93 14.55
C PHE A 322 -20.05 -6.25 14.33
N THR A 323 -20.48 -6.25 13.06
CA THR A 323 -21.74 -6.88 12.62
C THR A 323 -21.51 -8.36 12.33
N ALA A 324 -22.58 -9.15 12.16
CA ALA A 324 -22.47 -10.56 11.75
C ALA A 324 -21.62 -10.75 10.46
N LEU A 325 -21.68 -9.80 9.51
CA LEU A 325 -20.90 -9.84 8.27
C LEU A 325 -19.37 -9.68 8.51
N HIS A 326 -18.95 -8.97 9.56
CA HIS A 326 -17.53 -8.94 9.96
C HIS A 326 -17.07 -10.28 10.52
N LEU A 327 -17.95 -11.00 11.23
CA LEU A 327 -17.63 -12.29 11.84
C LEU A 327 -17.56 -13.38 10.77
N ALA A 328 -18.53 -13.46 9.86
CA ALA A 328 -18.51 -14.37 8.71
C ALA A 328 -17.29 -14.15 7.79
N ALA A 329 -16.88 -12.89 7.59
CA ALA A 329 -15.66 -12.57 6.85
C ALA A 329 -14.39 -13.03 7.58
N ARG A 330 -14.34 -12.90 8.92
CA ARG A 330 -13.20 -13.34 9.76
C ARG A 330 -13.12 -14.86 9.93
N SER A 331 -14.26 -15.55 10.01
CA SER A 331 -14.34 -17.02 10.04
C SER A 331 -14.11 -17.65 8.66
N ALA A 332 -13.93 -16.81 7.62
CA ALA A 332 -13.67 -17.20 6.24
C ALA A 332 -14.74 -18.11 5.60
N SER A 333 -15.98 -18.04 6.11
CA SER A 333 -17.14 -18.75 5.57
C SER A 333 -17.79 -17.92 4.45
N LEU A 334 -17.42 -18.24 3.20
CA LEU A 334 -17.96 -17.59 2.00
C LEU A 334 -19.48 -17.72 1.93
N GLU A 335 -20.03 -18.88 2.29
CA GLU A 335 -21.48 -19.15 2.26
C GLU A 335 -22.24 -18.32 3.30
N CYS A 336 -21.69 -18.11 4.51
CA CYS A 336 -22.26 -17.16 5.47
C CYS A 336 -22.24 -15.73 4.95
N VAL A 337 -21.15 -15.32 4.28
CA VAL A 337 -21.05 -13.99 3.63
C VAL A 337 -22.11 -13.83 2.53
N GLU A 338 -22.27 -14.82 1.65
CA GLU A 338 -23.30 -14.79 0.61
C GLU A 338 -24.72 -14.73 1.19
N SER A 339 -25.02 -15.49 2.24
CA SER A 339 -26.34 -15.49 2.89
C SER A 339 -26.65 -14.16 3.61
N LEU A 340 -25.69 -13.60 4.35
CA LEU A 340 -25.85 -12.30 5.02
C LEU A 340 -26.06 -11.15 4.02
N LEU A 341 -25.41 -11.21 2.86
CA LEU A 341 -25.61 -10.23 1.77
C LEU A 341 -26.96 -10.43 1.05
N ARG A 342 -27.29 -11.65 0.63
CA ARG A 342 -28.47 -11.95 -0.19
C ARG A 342 -29.80 -11.98 0.56
N LYS A 343 -29.81 -12.47 1.81
CA LYS A 343 -31.02 -12.67 2.62
C LYS A 343 -31.11 -11.68 3.77
N GLY A 344 -29.97 -11.32 4.35
CA GLY A 344 -29.88 -10.40 5.49
C GLY A 344 -29.72 -8.93 5.12
N ASN A 345 -29.58 -8.58 3.83
CA ASN A 345 -29.31 -7.23 3.34
C ASN A 345 -28.17 -6.50 4.09
N ALA A 346 -27.14 -7.24 4.54
CA ALA A 346 -26.08 -6.71 5.38
C ALA A 346 -25.20 -5.69 4.63
N GLU A 347 -25.02 -4.49 5.19
CA GLU A 347 -24.25 -3.41 4.54
C GLU A 347 -22.74 -3.74 4.46
N PRO A 348 -22.16 -3.93 3.26
CA PRO A 348 -20.76 -4.32 3.09
C PRO A 348 -19.75 -3.23 3.46
N ASN A 349 -20.19 -1.97 3.64
CA ASN A 349 -19.39 -0.85 4.14
C ASN A 349 -19.66 -0.52 5.62
N SER A 350 -20.37 -1.39 6.34
CA SER A 350 -20.57 -1.24 7.78
C SER A 350 -19.22 -1.16 8.51
N MET A 351 -19.09 -0.25 9.47
CA MET A 351 -17.82 -0.01 10.19
C MET A 351 -17.87 -0.47 11.65
N ASP A 352 -16.81 -1.10 12.14
CA ASP A 352 -16.57 -1.37 13.56
C ASP A 352 -16.12 -0.10 14.33
N PHE A 353 -15.73 -0.25 15.61
CA PHE A 353 -15.24 0.88 16.40
C PHE A 353 -13.84 1.37 15.97
N ASP A 354 -13.01 0.50 15.41
CA ASP A 354 -11.71 0.83 14.78
C ASP A 354 -11.87 1.40 13.35
N LYS A 355 -13.10 1.58 12.85
CA LYS A 355 -13.47 2.00 11.48
C LYS A 355 -13.04 1.03 10.37
N ARG A 356 -12.77 -0.22 10.73
CA ARG A 356 -12.61 -1.34 9.79
C ARG A 356 -13.97 -1.75 9.24
N THR A 357 -13.97 -2.36 8.06
CA THR A 357 -15.15 -2.90 7.38
C THR A 357 -15.04 -4.43 7.25
N PRO A 358 -16.09 -5.17 6.83
CA PRO A 358 -15.97 -6.60 6.54
C PRO A 358 -14.83 -6.94 5.58
N LEU A 359 -14.50 -6.05 4.63
CA LEU A 359 -13.38 -6.21 3.71
C LEU A 359 -11.99 -6.16 4.40
N HIS A 360 -11.89 -5.52 5.58
CA HIS A 360 -10.70 -5.59 6.43
C HIS A 360 -10.69 -6.88 7.27
N ALA A 361 -11.85 -7.39 7.67
CA ALA A 361 -12.00 -8.63 8.41
C ALA A 361 -11.79 -9.90 7.55
N ALA A 362 -12.06 -9.80 6.24
CA ALA A 362 -11.81 -10.84 5.23
C ALA A 362 -10.33 -11.11 4.94
N ILE A 363 -9.40 -10.29 5.48
CA ILE A 363 -7.97 -10.47 5.26
C ILE A 363 -7.46 -11.57 6.20
N GLY A 364 -7.37 -12.79 5.65
CA GLY A 364 -6.94 -14.00 6.36
C GLY A 364 -6.01 -14.89 5.54
N LYS A 365 -5.52 -15.96 6.16
CA LYS A 365 -4.62 -16.96 5.54
C LYS A 365 -5.35 -18.07 4.75
N SER A 366 -6.67 -18.11 4.81
CA SER A 366 -7.49 -19.13 4.14
C SER A 366 -7.54 -18.93 2.63
N ASP A 367 -7.68 -20.02 1.87
CA ASP A 367 -7.84 -19.94 0.41
C ASP A 367 -9.12 -19.18 0.02
N SER A 368 -10.20 -19.35 0.79
CA SER A 368 -11.49 -18.67 0.60
C SER A 368 -11.45 -17.15 0.81
N ALA A 369 -10.38 -16.61 1.42
CA ALA A 369 -10.26 -15.15 1.65
C ALA A 369 -10.31 -14.36 0.33
N CYS A 370 -9.76 -14.91 -0.76
CA CYS A 370 -9.79 -14.26 -2.07
C CYS A 370 -11.21 -14.18 -2.65
N ASP A 371 -11.99 -15.26 -2.53
CA ASP A 371 -13.37 -15.32 -3.02
C ASP A 371 -14.30 -14.43 -2.18
N ILE A 372 -14.06 -14.34 -0.86
CA ILE A 372 -14.78 -13.41 0.04
C ILE A 372 -14.47 -11.95 -0.33
N ILE A 373 -13.21 -11.63 -0.66
CA ILE A 373 -12.82 -10.31 -1.16
C ILE A 373 -13.52 -9.98 -2.49
N GLU A 374 -13.54 -10.90 -3.47
CA GLU A 374 -14.29 -10.69 -4.73
C GLU A 374 -15.79 -10.51 -4.47
N THR A 375 -16.40 -11.34 -3.64
CA THR A 375 -17.82 -11.27 -3.27
C THR A 375 -18.16 -9.94 -2.61
N LEU A 376 -17.46 -9.53 -1.54
CA LEU A 376 -17.71 -8.25 -0.86
C LEU A 376 -17.55 -7.06 -1.82
N ILE A 377 -16.57 -7.08 -2.73
CA ILE A 377 -16.37 -6.02 -3.71
C ILE A 377 -17.47 -6.01 -4.78
N SER A 378 -17.94 -7.17 -5.24
CA SER A 378 -19.06 -7.26 -6.20
C SER A 378 -20.38 -6.72 -5.62
N TRP A 379 -20.56 -6.81 -4.29
CA TRP A 379 -21.68 -6.21 -3.56
C TRP A 379 -21.44 -4.74 -3.15
N GLY A 380 -20.32 -4.13 -3.55
CA GLY A 380 -20.07 -2.69 -3.38
C GLY A 380 -19.21 -2.29 -2.18
N ALA A 381 -18.39 -3.20 -1.62
CA ALA A 381 -17.42 -2.85 -0.58
C ALA A 381 -16.33 -1.88 -1.08
N ASN A 382 -16.10 -0.79 -0.34
CA ASN A 382 -15.09 0.22 -0.65
C ASN A 382 -13.66 -0.29 -0.34
N VAL A 383 -12.98 -0.77 -1.38
CA VAL A 383 -11.58 -1.22 -1.40
C VAL A 383 -10.60 -0.23 -0.76
N ASN A 384 -10.89 1.08 -0.83
CA ASN A 384 -10.02 2.16 -0.38
C ASN A 384 -10.46 2.79 0.95
N GLN A 385 -11.42 2.20 1.66
CA GLN A 385 -11.78 2.60 3.02
C GLN A 385 -10.59 2.45 3.96
N LYS A 386 -10.44 3.38 4.91
CA LYS A 386 -9.38 3.36 5.93
C LYS A 386 -9.92 3.07 7.32
N ASP A 387 -9.16 2.29 8.09
CA ASP A 387 -9.32 2.16 9.54
C ASP A 387 -8.83 3.43 10.28
N GLU A 388 -9.01 3.47 11.60
CA GLU A 388 -8.57 4.59 12.42
C GLU A 388 -7.06 4.82 12.35
N TYR A 389 -6.24 3.79 12.16
CA TYR A 389 -4.79 3.92 12.02
C TYR A 389 -4.36 4.41 10.62
N GLY A 390 -5.32 4.52 9.70
CA GLY A 390 -5.12 4.94 8.31
C GLY A 390 -4.70 3.82 7.38
N PHE A 391 -4.74 2.57 7.84
CA PHE A 391 -4.53 1.40 7.01
C PHE A 391 -5.78 1.11 6.17
N THR A 392 -5.57 0.54 4.98
CA THR A 392 -6.63 -0.04 4.13
C THR A 392 -6.54 -1.56 4.16
N ALA A 393 -7.53 -2.28 3.65
CA ALA A 393 -7.45 -3.74 3.45
C ALA A 393 -6.14 -4.17 2.71
N LEU A 394 -5.70 -3.38 1.71
CA LEU A 394 -4.43 -3.59 1.01
C LEU A 394 -3.19 -3.47 1.93
N HIS A 395 -3.21 -2.58 2.93
CA HIS A 395 -2.11 -2.48 3.90
C HIS A 395 -2.04 -3.73 4.78
N LEU A 396 -3.19 -4.24 5.25
CA LEU A 396 -3.24 -5.44 6.09
C LEU A 396 -2.72 -6.66 5.31
N ALA A 397 -3.26 -6.89 4.11
CA ALA A 397 -2.82 -7.99 3.24
C ALA A 397 -1.30 -7.93 2.94
N ALA A 398 -0.75 -6.73 2.72
CA ALA A 398 0.68 -6.54 2.48
C ALA A 398 1.54 -6.67 3.75
N LEU A 399 1.03 -6.30 4.94
CA LEU A 399 1.76 -6.47 6.20
C LEU A 399 1.91 -7.95 6.57
N ASP A 400 0.86 -8.73 6.35
CA ASP A 400 0.78 -10.15 6.72
C ASP A 400 1.38 -11.09 5.64
N GLY A 401 1.73 -10.56 4.47
CA GLY A 401 2.41 -11.28 3.40
C GLY A 401 1.48 -12.03 2.42
N LEU A 402 0.19 -11.67 2.40
CA LEU A 402 -0.87 -12.35 1.66
C LEU A 402 -0.89 -11.92 0.18
N SER A 403 0.11 -12.34 -0.60
CA SER A 403 0.31 -11.95 -2.01
C SER A 403 -0.95 -12.05 -2.87
N ALA A 404 -1.72 -13.14 -2.75
CA ALA A 404 -2.96 -13.32 -3.51
C ALA A 404 -4.02 -12.27 -3.15
N CYS A 405 -4.25 -11.99 -1.86
CA CYS A 405 -5.16 -10.93 -1.42
C CYS A 405 -4.66 -9.54 -1.90
N VAL A 406 -3.36 -9.28 -1.83
CA VAL A 406 -2.74 -8.04 -2.36
C VAL A 406 -3.03 -7.88 -3.86
N GLU A 407 -2.90 -8.96 -4.64
CA GLU A 407 -3.15 -8.96 -6.08
C GLU A 407 -4.62 -8.78 -6.45
N THR A 408 -5.53 -9.50 -5.80
CA THR A 408 -6.99 -9.32 -5.98
C THR A 408 -7.40 -7.89 -5.65
N LEU A 409 -6.92 -7.32 -4.54
CA LEU A 409 -7.20 -5.93 -4.16
C LEU A 409 -6.63 -4.93 -5.18
N ILE A 410 -5.39 -5.11 -5.65
CA ILE A 410 -4.80 -4.27 -6.71
C ILE A 410 -5.60 -4.37 -8.01
N TYR A 411 -6.01 -5.57 -8.42
CA TYR A 411 -6.85 -5.80 -9.59
C TYR A 411 -8.17 -5.02 -9.48
N HIS A 412 -8.91 -5.20 -8.37
CA HIS A 412 -10.21 -4.58 -8.12
C HIS A 412 -10.21 -3.06 -7.85
N GLY A 413 -9.05 -2.42 -7.63
CA GLY A 413 -8.99 -0.94 -7.56
C GLY A 413 -8.23 -0.33 -6.40
N ALA A 414 -7.53 -1.11 -5.57
CA ALA A 414 -6.84 -0.59 -4.40
C ALA A 414 -5.76 0.45 -4.76
N ASP A 415 -5.75 1.56 -4.04
CA ASP A 415 -4.75 2.63 -4.16
C ASP A 415 -3.46 2.26 -3.41
N VAL A 416 -2.46 1.85 -4.19
CA VAL A 416 -1.10 1.56 -3.68
C VAL A 416 -0.38 2.80 -3.12
N THR A 417 -0.83 4.02 -3.44
CA THR A 417 -0.17 5.26 -3.00
C THR A 417 -0.70 5.82 -1.67
N THR A 418 -1.83 5.30 -1.20
CA THR A 418 -2.44 5.71 0.07
C THR A 418 -1.50 5.45 1.25
N ARG A 419 -1.43 6.44 2.15
CA ARG A 419 -0.59 6.42 3.36
C ARG A 419 -1.41 6.22 4.62
N SER A 420 -0.80 5.51 5.56
CA SER A 420 -1.19 5.35 6.98
C SER A 420 -0.86 6.58 7.83
N LYS A 421 -1.39 6.68 9.06
CA LYS A 421 -1.05 7.77 10.02
C LYS A 421 0.46 7.86 10.31
N LYS A 422 1.22 6.77 10.16
CA LYS A 422 2.68 6.73 10.35
C LYS A 422 3.48 7.11 9.09
N GLY A 423 2.82 7.54 8.00
CA GLY A 423 3.46 7.99 6.76
C GLY A 423 3.82 6.87 5.77
N ASN A 424 3.91 5.62 6.21
CA ASN A 424 4.10 4.45 5.33
C ASN A 424 2.96 4.36 4.31
N SER A 425 3.30 4.16 3.04
CA SER A 425 2.37 3.86 1.94
C SER A 425 2.21 2.35 1.71
N ALA A 426 1.10 1.93 1.11
CA ALA A 426 0.88 0.52 0.76
C ALA A 426 1.99 -0.01 -0.17
N LEU A 427 2.39 0.76 -1.19
CA LEU A 427 3.48 0.43 -2.12
C LEU A 427 4.80 0.10 -1.41
N ASN A 428 5.14 0.83 -0.34
CA ASN A 428 6.35 0.59 0.44
C ASN A 428 6.26 -0.71 1.26
N VAL A 429 5.09 -1.03 1.82
CA VAL A 429 4.85 -2.32 2.48
C VAL A 429 4.95 -3.47 1.48
N ILE A 430 4.24 -3.39 0.35
CA ILE A 430 4.26 -4.39 -0.73
C ILE A 430 5.69 -4.63 -1.21
N ALA A 431 6.45 -3.58 -1.52
CA ALA A 431 7.84 -3.70 -1.96
C ALA A 431 8.79 -4.34 -0.94
N ARG A 432 8.43 -4.40 0.35
CA ARG A 432 9.22 -5.02 1.43
C ARG A 432 8.75 -6.42 1.83
N LYS A 433 7.47 -6.73 1.60
CA LYS A 433 6.80 -7.95 2.11
C LYS A 433 6.33 -8.89 1.00
N THR A 434 5.77 -8.35 -0.08
CA THR A 434 5.19 -9.08 -1.21
C THR A 434 5.71 -8.52 -2.55
N PRO A 435 7.04 -8.50 -2.79
CA PRO A 435 7.62 -7.84 -3.96
C PRO A 435 7.18 -8.47 -5.30
N ALA A 436 6.79 -9.74 -5.32
CA ALA A 436 6.23 -10.40 -6.51
C ALA A 436 4.94 -9.69 -7.00
N SER A 437 4.05 -9.32 -6.08
CA SER A 437 2.77 -8.67 -6.38
C SER A 437 2.90 -7.26 -6.98
N LEU A 438 4.11 -6.68 -7.01
CA LEU A 438 4.40 -5.48 -7.82
C LEU A 438 4.16 -5.73 -9.32
N ALA A 439 4.33 -6.97 -9.80
CA ALA A 439 4.06 -7.34 -11.19
C ALA A 439 2.59 -7.05 -11.58
N MET A 440 1.63 -7.23 -10.66
CA MET A 440 0.22 -6.93 -10.90
C MET A 440 -0.03 -5.43 -11.16
N ILE A 441 0.78 -4.54 -10.60
CA ILE A 441 0.71 -3.10 -10.87
C ILE A 441 1.10 -2.83 -12.33
N THR A 442 2.23 -3.39 -12.80
CA THR A 442 2.65 -3.31 -14.21
C THR A 442 1.58 -3.91 -15.13
N ARG A 443 1.08 -5.10 -14.79
CA ARG A 443 0.04 -5.81 -15.55
C ARG A 443 -1.26 -5.01 -15.66
N LYS A 444 -1.61 -4.21 -14.65
CA LYS A 444 -2.76 -3.29 -14.67
C LYS A 444 -2.52 -2.08 -15.59
N LEU A 445 -1.27 -1.61 -15.72
CA LEU A 445 -0.90 -0.59 -16.72
C LEU A 445 -0.87 -1.18 -18.14
N ASP A 446 -0.47 -2.44 -18.32
CA ASP A 446 -0.57 -3.16 -19.60
C ASP A 446 -2.02 -3.39 -20.03
N CYS A 447 -2.92 -3.66 -19.08
CA CYS A 447 -4.35 -3.78 -19.31
C CYS A 447 -4.97 -2.49 -19.87
N ALA A 448 -4.43 -1.33 -19.51
CA ALA A 448 -4.86 0.00 -19.95
C ALA A 448 -4.28 0.44 -21.32
N ILE A 449 -3.55 -0.45 -22.01
CA ILE A 449 -3.15 -0.29 -23.41
C ILE A 449 -3.99 -1.27 -24.25
N THR A 450 -4.81 -0.74 -25.15
CA THR A 450 -5.70 -1.52 -26.04
C THR A 450 -5.45 -1.20 -27.51
N LEU A 451 -5.79 -2.13 -28.40
CA LEU A 451 -5.49 -2.05 -29.82
C LEU A 451 -6.71 -2.46 -30.64
N HIS A 452 -7.25 -1.48 -31.36
CA HIS A 452 -8.49 -1.57 -32.12
C HIS A 452 -8.19 -1.64 -33.62
N HIS A 453 -9.08 -2.31 -34.36
CA HIS A 453 -9.05 -2.37 -35.82
C HIS A 453 -10.34 -1.75 -36.31
N SER A 454 -10.27 -0.76 -37.20
CA SER A 454 -11.48 -0.20 -37.79
C SER A 454 -12.20 -1.28 -38.62
N GLN A 455 -13.52 -1.37 -38.50
CA GLN A 455 -14.33 -2.22 -39.38
C GLN A 455 -14.58 -1.60 -40.77
N SER A 456 -14.15 -0.35 -40.98
CA SER A 456 -14.19 0.32 -42.29
C SER A 456 -13.03 -0.11 -43.19
N SER A 457 -13.12 0.18 -44.49
CA SER A 457 -12.23 -0.37 -45.53
C SER A 457 -10.73 -0.06 -45.39
N ASN A 458 -10.35 0.90 -44.54
CA ASN A 458 -8.96 1.25 -44.30
C ASN A 458 -8.42 0.43 -43.12
N ARG A 459 -7.50 -0.51 -43.39
CA ARG A 459 -6.83 -1.38 -42.40
C ARG A 459 -5.82 -0.64 -41.52
N GLU A 460 -6.19 0.51 -40.98
CA GLU A 460 -5.38 1.22 -39.98
C GLU A 460 -5.63 0.63 -38.59
N VAL A 461 -4.54 0.38 -37.87
CA VAL A 461 -4.56 -0.05 -36.47
C VAL A 461 -4.54 1.18 -35.58
N GLU A 462 -5.49 1.26 -34.65
CA GLU A 462 -5.61 2.35 -33.69
C GLU A 462 -5.22 1.84 -32.31
N LEU A 463 -4.27 2.53 -31.67
CA LEU A 463 -3.77 2.21 -30.34
C LEU A 463 -4.40 3.19 -29.34
N GLU A 464 -5.08 2.66 -28.33
CA GLU A 464 -5.68 3.44 -27.26
C GLU A 464 -4.87 3.30 -25.97
N LEU A 465 -4.62 4.45 -25.34
CA LEU A 465 -3.92 4.59 -24.06
C LEU A 465 -4.90 5.16 -23.04
N ASP A 466 -5.33 4.35 -22.07
CA ASP A 466 -6.29 4.73 -21.05
C ASP A 466 -5.59 5.21 -19.75
N PHE A 467 -5.54 6.53 -19.56
CA PHE A 467 -4.90 7.12 -18.39
C PHE A 467 -5.78 7.07 -17.11
N ARG A 468 -7.00 6.50 -17.16
CA ARG A 468 -7.86 6.34 -15.95
C ARG A 468 -7.14 5.57 -14.84
N SER A 469 -6.36 4.55 -15.20
CA SER A 469 -5.55 3.72 -14.28
C SER A 469 -4.55 4.51 -13.42
N ILE A 470 -4.06 5.66 -13.91
CA ILE A 470 -3.14 6.57 -13.21
C ILE A 470 -3.91 7.68 -12.49
N LEU A 471 -5.01 8.16 -13.07
CA LEU A 471 -5.72 9.37 -12.62
C LEU A 471 -6.79 9.11 -11.56
N GLN A 472 -7.32 7.89 -11.44
CA GLN A 472 -8.45 7.51 -10.59
C GLN A 472 -8.34 8.02 -9.13
N HIS A 473 -7.13 8.00 -8.55
CA HIS A 473 -6.90 8.31 -7.13
C HIS A 473 -6.14 9.63 -6.90
N CYS A 474 -5.90 10.45 -7.94
CA CYS A 474 -4.97 11.58 -7.84
C CYS A 474 -5.51 12.95 -8.26
N TYR A 475 -6.78 13.08 -8.63
CA TYR A 475 -7.37 14.40 -8.88
C TYR A 475 -7.35 15.28 -7.61
N PRO A 476 -6.93 16.57 -7.66
CA PRO A 476 -6.50 17.35 -8.83
C PRO A 476 -4.97 17.37 -9.08
N ARG A 477 -4.16 16.69 -8.26
CA ARG A 477 -2.69 16.62 -8.41
C ARG A 477 -2.30 15.39 -9.22
N GLU A 478 -2.54 15.48 -10.53
CA GLU A 478 -2.44 14.37 -11.49
C GLU A 478 -1.09 13.60 -11.44
N ILE A 479 0.01 14.22 -10.99
CA ILE A 479 1.34 13.56 -10.90
C ILE A 479 1.57 12.80 -9.58
N SER A 480 0.69 12.95 -8.58
CA SER A 480 0.89 12.43 -7.22
C SER A 480 1.07 10.90 -7.19
N TYR A 481 0.44 10.18 -8.13
CA TYR A 481 0.60 8.73 -8.29
C TYR A 481 2.06 8.40 -8.62
N LEU A 482 2.54 8.85 -9.77
CA LEU A 482 3.89 8.56 -10.28
C LEU A 482 5.00 9.14 -9.38
N ASN A 483 4.77 10.28 -8.72
CA ASN A 483 5.73 10.81 -7.76
C ASN A 483 5.87 9.90 -6.53
N THR A 484 4.80 9.22 -6.09
CA THR A 484 4.88 8.25 -5.00
C THR A 484 5.74 7.05 -5.38
N PHE A 485 5.63 6.51 -6.60
CA PHE A 485 6.54 5.47 -7.10
C PHE A 485 8.01 5.91 -7.08
N VAL A 486 8.30 7.17 -7.42
CA VAL A 486 9.66 7.73 -7.35
C VAL A 486 10.19 7.82 -5.92
N ASP A 487 9.36 8.28 -4.98
CA ASP A 487 9.75 8.52 -3.59
C ASP A 487 9.88 7.22 -2.78
N GLU A 488 9.05 6.20 -3.04
CA GLU A 488 9.21 4.85 -2.48
C GLU A 488 10.28 4.00 -3.23
N GLY A 489 10.95 4.59 -4.23
CA GLY A 489 12.10 3.98 -4.91
C GLY A 489 11.79 3.15 -6.15
N GLN A 490 10.52 2.80 -6.40
CA GLN A 490 10.00 1.99 -7.53
C GLN A 490 10.00 2.76 -8.87
N LYS A 491 11.18 3.26 -9.25
CA LYS A 491 11.36 4.18 -10.38
C LYS A 491 11.14 3.52 -11.74
N GLU A 492 11.39 2.22 -11.86
CA GLU A 492 11.37 1.50 -13.14
C GLU A 492 9.97 1.48 -13.78
N VAL A 493 8.91 1.58 -12.97
CA VAL A 493 7.52 1.74 -13.42
C VAL A 493 7.32 2.98 -14.32
N LEU A 494 8.20 3.99 -14.25
CA LEU A 494 8.16 5.15 -15.17
C LEU A 494 8.55 4.81 -16.61
N LEU A 495 9.33 3.74 -16.83
CA LEU A 495 9.72 3.26 -18.16
C LEU A 495 8.55 2.61 -18.91
N HIS A 496 7.47 2.26 -18.20
CA HIS A 496 6.26 1.73 -18.82
C HIS A 496 5.70 2.72 -19.85
N PRO A 497 5.32 2.29 -21.07
CA PRO A 497 4.90 3.21 -22.13
C PRO A 497 3.71 4.11 -21.76
N LEU A 498 2.77 3.63 -20.93
CA LEU A 498 1.64 4.45 -20.46
C LEU A 498 2.13 5.57 -19.53
N CYS A 499 3.00 5.25 -18.57
CA CYS A 499 3.63 6.23 -17.68
C CYS A 499 4.46 7.27 -18.46
N SER A 500 5.27 6.80 -19.42
CA SER A 500 6.11 7.68 -20.25
C SER A 500 5.28 8.57 -21.20
N ALA A 501 4.20 8.05 -21.80
CA ALA A 501 3.26 8.85 -22.60
C ALA A 501 2.56 9.92 -21.74
N PHE A 502 2.08 9.54 -20.55
CA PHE A 502 1.44 10.48 -19.63
C PHE A 502 2.39 11.61 -19.20
N LEU A 503 3.62 11.26 -18.80
CA LEU A 503 4.68 12.22 -18.44
C LEU A 503 5.04 13.16 -19.59
N TYR A 504 5.01 12.70 -20.84
CA TYR A 504 5.26 13.52 -22.03
C TYR A 504 4.15 14.57 -22.22
N ILE A 505 2.88 14.15 -22.21
CA ILE A 505 1.72 15.03 -22.41
C ILE A 505 1.62 16.07 -21.28
N LYS A 506 1.82 15.63 -20.02
CA LYS A 506 1.84 16.51 -18.84
C LYS A 506 2.98 17.53 -18.91
N TRP A 507 4.16 17.12 -19.36
CA TRP A 507 5.30 18.01 -19.56
C TRP A 507 5.06 19.04 -20.67
N GLU A 508 4.45 18.66 -21.80
CA GLU A 508 4.14 19.58 -22.89
C GLU A 508 3.24 20.74 -22.44
N LYS A 509 2.24 20.47 -21.58
CA LYS A 509 1.37 21.51 -21.01
C LYS A 509 2.11 22.41 -20.01
N ILE A 510 2.95 21.85 -19.13
CA ILE A 510 3.59 22.56 -18.02
C ILE A 510 4.88 23.30 -18.42
N ARG A 511 5.68 22.78 -19.37
CA ARG A 511 7.02 23.30 -19.72
C ARG A 511 7.05 24.81 -20.03
N LYS A 512 5.98 25.36 -20.59
CA LYS A 512 5.85 26.81 -20.91
C LYS A 512 5.99 27.71 -19.69
N TYR A 513 5.45 27.29 -18.53
CA TYR A 513 5.59 28.02 -17.27
C TYR A 513 7.03 27.97 -16.74
N TYR A 514 7.70 26.82 -16.87
CA TYR A 514 9.10 26.68 -16.48
C TYR A 514 10.04 27.50 -17.37
N VAL A 515 9.82 27.50 -18.69
CA VAL A 515 10.60 28.32 -19.63
C VAL A 515 10.39 29.81 -19.38
N ALA A 516 9.16 30.26 -19.05
CA ALA A 516 8.91 31.64 -18.63
C ALA A 516 9.67 32.00 -17.34
N ARG A 517 9.67 31.11 -16.31
CA ARG A 517 10.48 31.30 -15.10
C ARG A 517 11.97 31.40 -15.41
N LEU A 518 12.48 30.56 -16.31
CA LEU A 518 13.89 30.57 -16.71
C LEU A 518 14.26 31.87 -17.45
N PHE A 519 13.39 32.35 -18.35
CA PHE A 519 13.59 33.61 -19.07
C PHE A 519 13.61 34.83 -18.14
N LEU A 520 12.69 34.88 -17.16
CA LEU A 520 12.71 35.93 -16.12
C LEU A 520 13.99 35.87 -15.27
N SER A 521 14.45 34.67 -14.90
CA SER A 521 15.72 34.48 -14.19
C SER A 521 16.93 34.92 -15.01
N PHE A 522 16.93 34.67 -16.33
CA PHE A 522 17.98 35.15 -17.23
C PHE A 522 18.00 36.68 -17.33
N ILE A 523 16.83 37.32 -17.50
CA ILE A 523 16.73 38.79 -17.49
C ILE A 523 17.23 39.37 -16.17
N PHE A 524 16.84 38.80 -15.03
CA PHE A 524 17.30 39.25 -13.72
C PHE A 524 18.83 39.18 -13.58
N VAL A 525 19.45 38.04 -13.90
CA VAL A 525 20.90 37.86 -13.83
C VAL A 525 21.63 38.77 -14.83
N LEU A 526 21.07 39.01 -16.02
CA LEU A 526 21.61 39.94 -17.01
C LEU A 526 21.54 41.40 -16.52
N CYS A 527 20.42 41.84 -15.94
CA CYS A 527 20.31 43.19 -15.37
C CYS A 527 21.28 43.38 -14.19
N LEU A 528 21.47 42.35 -13.36
CA LEU A 528 22.48 42.34 -12.28
C LEU A 528 23.91 42.44 -12.83
N THR A 529 24.28 41.66 -13.85
CA THR A 529 25.64 41.69 -14.42
C THR A 529 25.94 43.05 -15.05
N LEU A 530 24.98 43.60 -15.79
CA LEU A 530 25.09 44.93 -16.35
C LEU A 530 25.22 45.99 -15.23
N TYR A 531 24.45 45.88 -14.14
CA TYR A 531 24.53 46.85 -13.03
C TYR A 531 25.89 46.80 -12.33
N VAL A 532 26.42 45.60 -12.01
CA VAL A 532 27.75 45.45 -11.39
C VAL A 532 28.84 46.01 -12.31
N LEU A 533 28.74 45.79 -13.63
CA LEU A 533 29.70 46.34 -14.60
C LEU A 533 29.62 47.88 -14.69
N THR A 534 28.41 48.46 -14.69
CA THR A 534 28.24 49.92 -14.70
C THR A 534 28.64 50.58 -13.38
N ALA A 535 28.43 49.90 -12.24
CA ALA A 535 28.87 50.37 -10.94
C ALA A 535 30.41 50.41 -10.86
N LEU A 536 31.10 49.35 -11.31
CA LEU A 536 32.57 49.32 -11.38
C LEU A 536 33.12 50.47 -12.26
N ALA A 537 32.48 50.75 -13.39
CA ALA A 537 32.83 51.90 -14.24
C ALA A 537 32.56 53.26 -13.54
N HIS A 538 31.53 53.35 -12.69
CA HIS A 538 31.22 54.54 -11.89
C HIS A 538 32.28 54.79 -10.79
N ASN A 539 32.82 53.73 -10.16
CA ASN A 539 33.96 53.89 -9.23
C ASN A 539 35.15 54.56 -9.94
N CYS A 540 35.51 54.10 -11.15
CA CYS A 540 36.56 54.72 -11.95
C CYS A 540 36.22 56.17 -12.38
N TYR A 541 34.94 56.48 -12.63
CA TYR A 541 34.51 57.84 -12.93
C TYR A 541 34.69 58.78 -11.73
N ASN A 542 34.24 58.41 -10.53
CA ASN A 542 34.41 59.23 -9.33
C ASN A 542 35.90 59.35 -8.93
N GLY A 543 36.67 58.26 -9.01
CA GLY A 543 38.12 58.30 -8.79
C GLY A 543 38.87 59.23 -9.77
N SER A 544 38.33 59.46 -10.97
CA SER A 544 38.87 60.44 -11.93
C SER A 544 38.48 61.90 -11.67
N LYS A 545 37.82 62.19 -10.54
CA LYS A 545 37.15 63.48 -10.26
C LYS A 545 37.55 64.16 -8.95
N ASP A 546 38.05 63.40 -7.97
CA ASP A 546 38.23 63.90 -6.59
C ASP A 546 39.66 64.34 -6.21
N MET A 547 40.72 64.00 -6.96
CA MET A 547 42.06 64.55 -6.68
C MET A 547 43.07 64.49 -7.85
N GLU A 548 43.97 65.47 -7.88
CA GLU A 548 45.31 65.32 -8.48
C GLU A 548 46.19 64.43 -7.56
N GLU A 549 47.38 64.01 -8.01
CA GLU A 549 48.31 63.13 -7.27
C GLU A 549 47.86 61.66 -7.02
N THR A 550 47.76 60.85 -8.09
CA THR A 550 48.44 59.52 -8.14
C THR A 550 48.30 58.88 -9.53
N ILE A 551 49.39 58.83 -10.30
CA ILE A 551 49.38 58.46 -11.72
C ILE A 551 49.47 56.92 -11.96
N GLN A 552 49.79 56.14 -10.92
CA GLN A 552 50.20 54.73 -11.09
C GLN A 552 49.05 53.70 -11.22
N GLU A 553 47.86 53.95 -10.66
CA GLU A 553 46.76 52.95 -10.62
C GLU A 553 45.74 53.05 -11.79
N GLN A 554 45.85 54.06 -12.66
CA GLN A 554 44.78 54.39 -13.62
C GLN A 554 44.78 53.62 -14.96
N GLU A 555 45.78 52.78 -15.25
CA GLU A 555 45.93 52.10 -16.55
C GLU A 555 44.70 51.27 -16.96
N LEU A 556 44.03 50.62 -16.01
CA LEU A 556 42.94 49.67 -16.30
C LEU A 556 41.64 50.37 -16.79
N CYS A 557 41.42 51.63 -16.43
CA CYS A 557 40.19 52.37 -16.74
C CYS A 557 40.35 53.46 -17.82
N GLN A 558 41.57 53.83 -18.22
CA GLN A 558 41.78 54.77 -19.33
C GLN A 558 41.79 54.09 -20.72
N LYS A 559 42.07 52.78 -20.81
CA LYS A 559 42.24 52.09 -22.09
C LYS A 559 40.92 51.54 -22.67
N GLN A 560 40.26 52.37 -23.48
CA GLN A 560 39.30 51.98 -24.54
C GLN A 560 38.04 51.21 -24.13
N SER A 561 37.13 51.83 -23.35
CA SER A 561 35.75 51.34 -23.18
C SER A 561 34.70 52.34 -23.66
N ILE A 562 34.00 52.00 -24.75
CA ILE A 562 32.86 52.77 -25.30
C ILE A 562 31.75 52.96 -24.25
N LEU A 563 31.58 51.97 -23.37
CA LEU A 563 30.60 52.01 -22.29
C LEU A 563 30.96 53.10 -21.25
N GLY A 564 32.24 53.26 -20.91
CA GLY A 564 32.70 54.26 -19.94
C GLY A 564 32.40 55.70 -20.40
N ASP A 565 32.66 56.01 -21.66
CA ASP A 565 32.41 57.34 -22.23
C ASP A 565 30.91 57.66 -22.40
N LEU A 566 30.06 56.64 -22.59
CA LEU A 566 28.61 56.79 -22.64
C LEU A 566 28.03 57.07 -21.25
N LEU A 567 28.51 56.35 -20.22
CA LEU A 567 28.13 56.55 -18.81
C LEU A 567 28.61 57.91 -18.27
N ARG A 568 29.85 58.30 -18.57
CA ARG A 568 30.44 59.62 -18.24
C ARG A 568 29.58 60.81 -18.70
N LYS A 569 28.80 60.64 -19.77
CA LYS A 569 27.89 61.66 -20.31
C LYS A 569 26.47 61.60 -19.72
N ASN A 570 26.06 60.48 -19.12
CA ASN A 570 24.67 60.23 -18.72
C ASN A 570 24.55 59.44 -17.38
N PRO A 571 24.92 60.01 -16.23
CA PRO A 571 24.90 59.29 -14.94
C PRO A 571 23.51 58.74 -14.55
N PHE A 572 22.44 59.43 -14.94
CA PHE A 572 21.04 59.02 -14.77
C PHE A 572 20.71 57.61 -15.30
N VAL A 573 21.49 57.10 -16.29
CA VAL A 573 21.31 55.74 -16.82
C VAL A 573 21.51 54.69 -15.72
N ILE A 574 22.45 54.89 -14.80
CA ILE A 574 22.78 53.91 -13.75
C ILE A 574 21.69 53.90 -12.67
N GLU A 575 21.14 55.07 -12.33
CA GLU A 575 19.97 55.18 -11.43
C GLU A 575 18.76 54.46 -12.02
N MET A 576 18.41 54.74 -13.28
CA MET A 576 17.31 54.06 -13.99
C MET A 576 17.52 52.54 -14.04
N GLN A 577 18.74 52.10 -14.31
CA GLN A 577 19.11 50.69 -14.36
C GLN A 577 18.96 50.00 -12.99
N TRP A 578 19.31 50.68 -11.89
CA TRP A 578 19.07 50.17 -10.54
C TRP A 578 17.58 50.12 -10.20
N TRP A 579 16.79 51.14 -10.55
CA TRP A 579 15.34 51.13 -10.32
C TRP A 579 14.64 50.00 -11.08
N VAL A 580 15.06 49.70 -12.32
CA VAL A 580 14.60 48.53 -13.08
C VAL A 580 15.00 47.23 -12.40
N LEU A 581 16.25 47.10 -11.96
CA LEU A 581 16.73 45.91 -11.23
C LEU A 581 15.98 45.69 -9.91
N ALA A 582 15.72 46.76 -9.15
CA ALA A 582 14.94 46.73 -7.91
C ALA A 582 13.47 46.36 -8.14
N GLY A 583 12.84 46.84 -9.22
CA GLY A 583 11.50 46.40 -9.63
C GLY A 583 11.44 44.90 -9.92
N ILE A 584 12.47 44.36 -10.58
CA ILE A 584 12.61 42.92 -10.85
C ILE A 584 12.85 42.13 -9.56
N THR A 585 13.72 42.59 -8.64
CA THR A 585 13.94 41.87 -7.36
C THR A 585 12.71 41.86 -6.47
N ILE A 586 11.91 42.93 -6.41
CA ILE A 586 10.66 42.96 -5.66
C ILE A 586 9.69 41.90 -6.18
N PHE A 587 9.54 41.77 -7.51
CA PHE A 587 8.71 40.71 -8.12
C PHE A 587 9.25 39.30 -7.80
N GLU A 588 10.57 39.11 -7.87
CA GLU A 588 11.24 37.85 -7.51
C GLU A 588 11.10 37.49 -6.02
N ILE A 589 11.13 38.48 -5.12
CA ILE A 589 10.85 38.31 -3.68
C ILE A 589 9.41 37.84 -3.47
N PHE A 590 8.41 38.50 -4.08
CA PHE A 590 7.02 38.06 -3.98
C PHE A 590 6.81 36.63 -4.52
N ARG A 591 7.43 36.31 -5.67
CA ARG A 591 7.46 34.95 -6.25
C ARG A 591 8.06 33.93 -5.26
N LYS A 592 9.17 34.28 -4.60
CA LYS A 592 9.85 33.41 -3.63
C LYS A 592 9.06 33.21 -2.34
N VAL A 593 8.49 34.28 -1.77
CA VAL A 593 7.66 34.20 -0.55
C VAL A 593 6.42 33.34 -0.80
N TYR A 594 5.76 33.49 -1.95
CA TYR A 594 4.66 32.60 -2.36
C TYR A 594 5.13 31.14 -2.50
N GLY A 595 6.31 30.91 -3.09
CA GLY A 595 6.90 29.57 -3.24
C GLY A 595 7.21 28.83 -1.93
N ILE A 596 7.47 29.55 -0.83
CA ILE A 596 7.70 28.94 0.50
C ILE A 596 6.45 28.20 0.99
N ALA A 597 5.23 28.66 0.65
CA ALA A 597 3.98 27.98 1.00
C ALA A 597 3.80 26.60 0.34
N GLY A 598 4.64 26.24 -0.65
CA GLY A 598 4.71 24.90 -1.22
C GLY A 598 5.49 23.89 -0.37
N TYR A 599 6.24 24.32 0.65
CA TYR A 599 7.08 23.45 1.48
C TYR A 599 6.37 23.11 2.81
N SER A 600 6.48 21.86 3.26
CA SER A 600 5.91 21.40 4.53
C SER A 600 6.56 22.05 5.76
N THR A 601 7.83 22.47 5.65
CA THR A 601 8.53 23.21 6.71
C THR A 601 9.51 24.24 6.11
N VAL A 602 9.63 25.40 6.77
CA VAL A 602 10.62 26.44 6.39
C VAL A 602 12.05 25.93 6.52
N LYS A 603 12.33 25.00 7.47
CA LYS A 603 13.63 24.36 7.60
C LYS A 603 14.02 23.57 6.34
N GLN A 604 13.09 22.82 5.76
CA GLN A 604 13.36 22.08 4.51
C GLN A 604 13.62 23.03 3.33
N TYR A 605 12.90 24.15 3.24
CA TYR A 605 13.17 25.19 2.24
C TYR A 605 14.60 25.77 2.39
N LEU A 606 15.01 26.14 3.60
CA LEU A 606 16.31 26.79 3.86
C LEU A 606 17.50 25.83 3.77
N MET A 607 17.32 24.52 3.94
CA MET A 607 18.41 23.54 3.80
C MET A 607 18.76 23.21 2.33
N GLN A 608 17.95 23.66 1.35
CA GLN A 608 18.19 23.45 -0.08
C GLN A 608 19.14 24.52 -0.63
N SER A 609 20.33 24.13 -1.09
CA SER A 609 21.39 25.07 -1.50
C SER A 609 20.98 26.04 -2.61
N GLU A 610 20.12 25.62 -3.55
CA GLU A 610 19.54 26.50 -4.58
C GLU A 610 18.81 27.71 -3.95
N ASN A 611 18.03 27.49 -2.88
CA ASN A 611 17.30 28.56 -2.19
C ASN A 611 18.24 29.50 -1.41
N ILE A 612 19.36 28.99 -0.88
CA ILE A 612 20.38 29.81 -0.21
C ILE A 612 21.07 30.73 -1.22
N ILE A 613 21.44 30.19 -2.39
CA ILE A 613 22.09 30.94 -3.47
C ILE A 613 21.13 32.00 -4.03
N GLU A 614 19.87 31.65 -4.30
CA GLU A 614 18.87 32.62 -4.78
C GLU A 614 18.64 33.76 -3.75
N TRP A 615 18.56 33.46 -2.44
CA TRP A 615 18.44 34.51 -1.41
C TRP A 615 19.70 35.37 -1.28
N PHE A 616 20.91 34.80 -1.37
CA PHE A 616 22.16 35.56 -1.38
C PHE A 616 22.20 36.57 -2.55
N VAL A 617 21.83 36.13 -3.76
CA VAL A 617 21.79 37.01 -4.94
C VAL A 617 20.71 38.09 -4.79
N ILE A 618 19.52 37.77 -4.25
CA ILE A 618 18.47 38.77 -3.96
C ILE A 618 18.96 39.83 -2.95
N ILE A 619 19.59 39.40 -1.84
CA ILE A 619 20.09 40.31 -0.80
C ILE A 619 21.24 41.18 -1.33
N SER A 620 22.13 40.60 -2.14
CA SER A 620 23.29 41.31 -2.69
C SER A 620 22.91 42.58 -3.47
N VAL A 621 21.81 42.57 -4.23
CA VAL A 621 21.33 43.73 -5.03
C VAL A 621 21.13 44.99 -4.18
N PHE A 622 20.71 44.83 -2.93
CA PHE A 622 20.55 45.94 -1.99
C PHE A 622 21.89 46.32 -1.33
N LEU A 623 22.77 45.36 -1.06
CA LEU A 623 24.12 45.60 -0.51
C LEU A 623 25.06 46.32 -1.48
N ILE A 624 24.93 46.07 -2.80
CA ILE A 624 25.71 46.75 -3.86
C ILE A 624 25.07 48.06 -4.36
N SER A 625 23.99 48.53 -3.71
CA SER A 625 23.40 49.82 -4.03
C SER A 625 24.24 50.94 -3.42
N TYR A 626 24.75 51.84 -4.25
CA TYR A 626 25.41 53.08 -3.80
C TYR A 626 24.44 54.26 -3.70
N ILE A 627 23.17 54.11 -4.13
CA ILE A 627 22.16 55.19 -4.14
C ILE A 627 21.81 55.65 -2.71
N TYR A 628 22.00 54.79 -1.70
CA TYR A 628 21.82 55.14 -0.30
C TYR A 628 23.02 55.90 0.33
N THR A 629 24.21 55.78 -0.27
CA THR A 629 25.49 56.24 0.33
C THR A 629 26.21 57.31 -0.50
N ASN A 630 25.87 57.44 -1.79
CA ASN A 630 26.60 58.18 -2.85
C ASN A 630 28.08 57.79 -3.05
N ILE A 631 28.63 56.93 -2.19
CA ILE A 631 30.00 56.43 -2.18
C ILE A 631 29.96 54.91 -2.37
N THR A 632 30.87 54.42 -3.23
CA THR A 632 31.05 53.02 -3.62
C THR A 632 32.27 52.41 -2.93
N TYR A 633 32.09 51.36 -2.14
CA TYR A 633 33.18 50.70 -1.41
C TYR A 633 33.80 49.53 -2.19
N THR A 634 35.10 49.28 -1.99
CA THR A 634 35.82 48.14 -2.60
C THR A 634 35.17 46.78 -2.26
N TRP A 635 34.66 46.60 -1.05
CA TRP A 635 33.94 45.38 -0.65
C TRP A 635 32.66 45.15 -1.45
N GLN A 636 31.97 46.20 -1.92
CA GLN A 636 30.77 46.05 -2.76
C GLN A 636 31.12 45.48 -4.13
N ASN A 637 32.30 45.78 -4.67
CA ASN A 637 32.76 45.21 -5.94
C ASN A 637 33.00 43.69 -5.81
N HIS A 638 33.60 43.24 -4.69
CA HIS A 638 33.76 41.82 -4.40
C HIS A 638 32.41 41.12 -4.20
N VAL A 639 31.48 41.71 -3.43
CA VAL A 639 30.12 41.17 -3.25
C VAL A 639 29.37 41.09 -4.59
N GLY A 640 29.50 42.11 -5.45
CA GLY A 640 28.93 42.12 -6.80
C GLY A 640 29.49 41.03 -7.70
N ALA A 641 30.81 40.80 -7.68
CA ALA A 641 31.45 39.71 -8.43
C ALA A 641 30.96 38.33 -7.98
N PHE A 642 30.89 38.08 -6.66
CA PHE A 642 30.34 36.84 -6.13
C PHE A 642 28.84 36.68 -6.41
N ALA A 643 28.06 37.75 -6.37
CA ALA A 643 26.64 37.74 -6.72
C ALA A 643 26.40 37.40 -8.20
N VAL A 644 27.22 37.94 -9.11
CA VAL A 644 27.18 37.60 -10.54
C VAL A 644 27.51 36.13 -10.78
N LEU A 645 28.60 35.62 -10.17
CA LEU A 645 28.99 34.21 -10.28
C LEU A 645 27.89 33.28 -9.74
N ALA A 646 27.35 33.59 -8.56
CA ALA A 646 26.25 32.88 -7.93
C ALA A 646 24.96 32.90 -8.78
N GLY A 647 24.64 34.03 -9.40
CA GLY A 647 23.49 34.20 -10.29
C GLY A 647 23.58 33.31 -11.53
N TRP A 648 24.72 33.33 -12.24
CA TRP A 648 24.93 32.45 -13.40
C TRP A 648 25.00 30.97 -13.01
N THR A 649 25.61 30.63 -11.87
CA THR A 649 25.61 29.25 -11.36
C THR A 649 24.18 28.79 -11.04
N ASN A 650 23.35 29.60 -10.39
CA ASN A 650 21.94 29.25 -10.17
C ASN A 650 21.16 29.10 -11.48
N LEU A 651 21.40 29.97 -12.47
CA LEU A 651 20.77 29.84 -13.80
C LEU A 651 21.16 28.51 -14.48
N MET A 652 22.44 28.12 -14.42
CA MET A 652 22.91 26.81 -14.90
C MET A 652 22.22 25.65 -14.16
N MET A 653 22.04 25.76 -12.84
CA MET A 653 21.33 24.76 -12.04
C MET A 653 19.86 24.64 -12.45
N MET A 654 19.17 25.76 -12.71
CA MET A 654 17.81 25.78 -13.26
C MET A 654 17.74 25.15 -14.66
N ILE A 655 18.67 25.47 -15.57
CA ILE A 655 18.78 24.80 -16.88
C ILE A 655 18.94 23.27 -16.68
N GLY A 656 19.69 22.86 -15.65
CA GLY A 656 19.86 21.47 -15.23
C GLY A 656 18.60 20.75 -14.72
N GLN A 657 17.49 21.45 -14.48
CA GLN A 657 16.22 20.81 -14.16
C GLN A 657 15.48 20.35 -15.44
N LEU A 658 15.82 20.89 -16.62
CA LEU A 658 15.22 20.50 -17.90
C LEU A 658 15.63 19.06 -18.32
N PRO A 659 14.70 18.23 -18.86
CA PRO A 659 15.00 16.84 -19.26
C PRO A 659 16.08 16.63 -20.34
N VAL A 660 16.55 17.69 -21.01
CA VAL A 660 17.64 17.63 -21.99
C VAL A 660 18.99 17.89 -21.32
N PHE A 661 19.14 19.05 -20.67
CA PHE A 661 20.40 19.47 -20.07
C PHE A 661 20.69 18.80 -18.72
N GLY A 662 19.68 18.31 -18.01
CA GLY A 662 19.82 17.81 -16.64
C GLY A 662 20.70 16.59 -16.45
N THR A 663 21.00 15.82 -17.51
CA THR A 663 22.04 14.78 -17.44
C THR A 663 23.44 15.40 -17.40
N TYR A 664 23.69 16.45 -18.20
CA TYR A 664 24.98 17.18 -18.21
C TYR A 664 25.21 17.90 -16.89
N VAL A 665 24.21 18.62 -16.37
CA VAL A 665 24.33 19.34 -15.09
C VAL A 665 24.44 18.37 -13.91
N ALA A 666 23.76 17.22 -13.94
CA ALA A 666 23.96 16.17 -12.93
C ALA A 666 25.36 15.55 -12.97
N MET A 667 25.94 15.35 -14.17
CA MET A 667 27.34 14.92 -14.32
C MET A 667 28.30 15.97 -13.76
N TYR A 668 28.11 17.27 -14.08
CA TYR A 668 28.89 18.37 -13.53
C TYR A 668 28.84 18.40 -11.99
N GLN A 669 27.64 18.39 -11.39
CA GLN A 669 27.46 18.39 -9.93
C GLN A 669 28.11 17.18 -9.24
N LYS A 670 28.07 16.00 -9.88
CA LYS A 670 28.67 14.77 -9.37
C LYS A 670 30.19 14.82 -9.44
N VAL A 671 30.76 15.24 -10.57
CA VAL A 671 32.21 15.45 -10.73
C VAL A 671 32.71 16.50 -9.74
N GLN A 672 32.01 17.62 -9.55
CA GLN A 672 32.36 18.64 -8.56
C GLN A 672 32.39 18.09 -7.12
N LYS A 673 31.47 17.19 -6.77
CA LYS A 673 31.42 16.56 -5.44
C LYS A 673 32.53 15.53 -5.22
N GLU A 674 32.81 14.67 -6.19
CA GLU A 674 33.94 13.75 -6.07
C GLU A 674 35.28 14.50 -6.14
N PHE A 675 35.41 15.55 -6.96
CA PHE A 675 36.55 16.47 -6.95
C PHE A 675 36.80 17.06 -5.55
N ALA A 676 35.78 17.63 -4.91
CA ALA A 676 35.91 18.21 -3.57
C ALA A 676 36.29 17.16 -2.52
N LYS A 677 35.72 15.94 -2.60
CA LYS A 677 36.06 14.81 -1.72
C LYS A 677 37.49 14.31 -1.93
N LEU A 678 37.94 14.24 -3.19
CA LEU A 678 39.31 13.87 -3.57
C LEU A 678 40.29 14.94 -3.06
N LEU A 679 40.00 16.21 -3.29
CA LEU A 679 40.79 17.35 -2.83
C LEU A 679 40.92 17.37 -1.30
N MET A 680 39.86 17.05 -0.55
CA MET A 680 39.96 16.88 0.90
C MET A 680 40.86 15.71 1.29
N ALA A 681 40.78 14.56 0.61
CA ALA A 681 41.61 13.39 0.91
C ALA A 681 43.10 13.63 0.63
N TYR A 682 43.43 14.39 -0.43
CA TYR A 682 44.82 14.73 -0.79
C TYR A 682 45.30 16.09 -0.25
N SER A 683 44.45 16.81 0.50
CA SER A 683 44.81 18.10 1.10
C SER A 683 46.07 18.03 1.95
N CYS A 684 46.30 16.94 2.69
CA CYS A 684 47.52 16.71 3.45
C CYS A 684 48.79 16.69 2.58
N ILE A 685 48.72 16.17 1.35
CA ILE A 685 49.86 16.16 0.41
C ILE A 685 50.08 17.57 -0.15
N LEU A 686 49.01 18.28 -0.53
CA LEU A 686 49.09 19.65 -1.04
C LEU A 686 49.62 20.62 0.03
N ILE A 687 49.17 20.49 1.29
CA ILE A 687 49.67 21.27 2.43
C ILE A 687 51.13 20.91 2.71
N GLY A 688 51.51 19.63 2.63
CA GLY A 688 52.91 19.19 2.77
C GLY A 688 53.84 19.89 1.77
N PHE A 689 53.54 19.78 0.47
CA PHE A 689 54.32 20.47 -0.57
C PHE A 689 54.26 22.00 -0.45
N THR A 690 53.12 22.57 -0.03
CA THR A 690 53.01 24.01 0.24
C THR A 690 54.01 24.46 1.30
N ILE A 691 54.07 23.76 2.44
CA ILE A 691 55.01 24.08 3.52
C ILE A 691 56.46 23.87 3.05
N SER A 692 56.75 22.79 2.30
CA SER A 692 58.07 22.59 1.70
C SER A 692 58.49 23.75 0.79
N PHE A 693 57.62 24.21 -0.12
CA PHE A 693 57.95 25.33 -1.01
C PHE A 693 58.05 26.68 -0.28
N CYS A 694 57.27 26.93 0.76
CA CYS A 694 57.45 28.10 1.63
C CYS A 694 58.78 28.10 2.41
N VAL A 695 59.40 26.94 2.63
CA VAL A 695 60.72 26.81 3.27
C VAL A 695 61.86 26.87 2.24
N ILE A 696 61.64 26.36 1.02
CA ILE A 696 62.64 26.33 -0.05
C ILE A 696 62.76 27.68 -0.79
N PHE A 697 61.66 28.41 -0.96
CA PHE A 697 61.61 29.65 -1.76
C PHE A 697 61.05 30.86 -0.96
N PRO A 698 61.66 31.23 0.19
CA PRO A 698 61.12 32.25 1.10
C PRO A 698 60.99 33.64 0.47
N ASP A 699 61.92 34.02 -0.41
CA ASP A 699 61.96 35.34 -1.06
C ASP A 699 61.00 35.48 -2.25
N SER A 700 60.32 34.39 -2.64
CA SER A 700 59.38 34.40 -3.76
C SER A 700 58.00 34.93 -3.35
N SER A 701 57.48 35.90 -4.10
CA SER A 701 56.14 36.48 -3.88
C SER A 701 55.02 35.43 -3.91
N SER A 702 55.21 34.37 -4.69
CA SER A 702 54.33 33.20 -4.78
C SER A 702 54.22 32.38 -3.48
N PHE A 703 55.26 32.36 -2.64
CA PHE A 703 55.30 31.55 -1.41
C PHE A 703 55.45 32.36 -0.11
N ALA A 704 55.57 33.69 -0.20
CA ALA A 704 55.73 34.62 0.91
C ALA A 704 54.70 34.51 2.07
N ASN A 705 53.56 33.84 1.85
CA ASN A 705 52.63 33.43 2.91
C ASN A 705 52.05 32.03 2.60
N PRO A 706 51.83 31.15 3.60
CA PRO A 706 51.30 29.80 3.36
C PRO A 706 49.96 29.74 2.62
N PHE A 707 49.11 30.76 2.76
CA PHE A 707 47.85 30.86 2.01
C PHE A 707 48.09 31.15 0.51
N MET A 708 49.04 32.04 0.19
CA MET A 708 49.45 32.30 -1.19
C MET A 708 50.17 31.08 -1.79
N GLY A 709 51.09 30.48 -1.04
CA GLY A 709 51.76 29.25 -1.45
C GLY A 709 50.80 28.09 -1.73
N PHE A 710 49.71 27.97 -0.96
CA PHE A 710 48.67 26.97 -1.21
C PHE A 710 47.89 27.26 -2.51
N ILE A 711 47.59 28.52 -2.80
CA ILE A 711 47.00 28.94 -4.08
C ILE A 711 47.97 28.62 -5.23
N THR A 712 49.26 28.97 -5.11
CA THR A 712 50.29 28.64 -6.10
C THR A 712 50.41 27.13 -6.31
N VAL A 713 50.36 26.31 -5.25
CA VAL A 713 50.35 24.84 -5.36
C VAL A 713 49.11 24.30 -6.08
N LEU A 714 47.92 24.91 -5.88
CA LEU A 714 46.72 24.56 -6.64
C LEU A 714 46.81 24.98 -8.11
N THR A 715 47.39 26.14 -8.41
CA THR A 715 47.68 26.59 -9.78
C THR A 715 48.66 25.66 -10.49
N MET A 716 49.77 25.28 -9.83
CA MET A 716 50.72 24.31 -10.38
C MET A 716 50.10 22.91 -10.55
N MET A 717 49.17 22.49 -9.66
CA MET A 717 48.41 21.23 -9.80
C MET A 717 47.54 21.20 -11.07
N ILE A 718 47.04 22.35 -11.53
CA ILE A 718 46.28 22.48 -12.78
C ILE A 718 47.20 22.34 -14.02
N GLY A 719 48.50 22.56 -13.86
CA GLY A 719 49.52 22.46 -14.91
C GLY A 719 50.15 23.80 -15.31
N GLU A 720 49.80 24.91 -14.65
CA GLU A 720 50.44 26.21 -14.86
C GLU A 720 51.82 26.23 -14.19
N LEU A 721 52.86 26.03 -15.01
CA LEU A 721 54.23 25.77 -14.56
C LEU A 721 55.05 27.07 -14.45
N ASN A 722 55.11 27.64 -13.24
CA ASN A 722 56.00 28.76 -12.94
C ASN A 722 57.46 28.27 -12.82
N LEU A 723 58.15 28.16 -13.95
CA LEU A 723 59.54 27.71 -14.03
C LEU A 723 60.53 28.77 -13.49
N ASP A 724 60.12 30.05 -13.52
CA ASP A 724 60.87 31.21 -13.03
C ASP A 724 61.33 31.07 -11.56
N LEU A 725 60.61 30.26 -10.78
CA LEU A 725 60.93 29.89 -9.40
C LEU A 725 62.27 29.13 -9.27
N LEU A 726 62.73 28.49 -10.35
CA LEU A 726 63.99 27.74 -10.44
C LEU A 726 65.07 28.50 -11.25
N LEU A 727 64.80 29.72 -11.71
CA LEU A 727 65.66 30.45 -12.65
C LEU A 727 66.08 31.85 -12.16
N ASN A 728 65.41 32.41 -11.15
CA ASN A 728 65.65 33.78 -10.69
C ASN A 728 66.37 33.83 -9.33
N GLU A 729 67.62 34.30 -9.33
CA GLU A 729 68.24 34.94 -8.16
C GLU A 729 68.46 36.43 -8.45
N PRO A 730 67.91 37.36 -7.63
CA PRO A 730 68.14 38.79 -7.80
C PRO A 730 69.47 39.30 -7.21
N ASP A 731 70.05 38.58 -6.24
CA ASP A 731 71.21 39.01 -5.45
C ASP A 731 72.33 37.95 -5.47
N GLY A 732 73.49 38.31 -6.02
CA GLY A 732 74.59 37.39 -6.31
C GLY A 732 75.42 36.95 -5.09
N ASN A 733 74.84 36.13 -4.22
CA ASN A 733 75.56 35.31 -3.24
C ASN A 733 75.22 33.84 -3.47
N ASP A 734 76.07 33.10 -4.20
CA ASP A 734 75.84 31.70 -4.60
C ASP A 734 75.27 30.85 -3.43
N PRO A 735 74.04 30.32 -3.53
CA PRO A 735 73.52 29.42 -2.51
C PRO A 735 74.36 28.14 -2.48
N PRO A 736 74.45 27.44 -1.34
CA PRO A 736 75.14 26.16 -1.29
C PRO A 736 74.45 25.17 -2.24
N VAL A 737 75.17 24.67 -3.24
CA VAL A 737 74.71 23.78 -4.34
C VAL A 737 73.76 22.64 -3.90
N LEU A 738 73.90 22.15 -2.66
CA LEU A 738 72.98 21.20 -2.03
C LEU A 738 71.52 21.67 -1.96
N LEU A 739 71.29 22.98 -1.76
CA LEU A 739 69.98 23.60 -1.68
C LEU A 739 69.28 23.59 -3.04
N GLU A 740 69.99 23.97 -4.10
CA GLU A 740 69.48 23.98 -5.47
C GLU A 740 69.05 22.57 -5.92
N PHE A 741 69.90 21.56 -5.69
CA PHE A 741 69.54 20.17 -5.95
C PHE A 741 68.32 19.73 -5.12
N SER A 742 68.19 20.17 -3.86
CA SER A 742 67.02 19.84 -3.03
C SER A 742 65.74 20.46 -3.58
N ALA A 743 65.80 21.70 -4.07
CA ALA A 743 64.68 22.40 -4.69
C ALA A 743 64.23 21.69 -5.98
N GLN A 744 65.18 21.40 -6.88
CA GLN A 744 64.92 20.67 -8.13
C GLN A 744 64.31 19.28 -7.87
N ILE A 745 64.83 18.52 -6.90
CA ILE A 745 64.30 17.21 -6.52
C ILE A 745 62.87 17.33 -5.96
N THR A 746 62.61 18.27 -5.03
CA THR A 746 61.26 18.48 -4.48
C THR A 746 60.27 18.89 -5.58
N TYR A 747 60.69 19.71 -6.54
CA TYR A 747 59.87 20.11 -7.68
C TYR A 747 59.54 18.94 -8.62
N VAL A 748 60.52 18.09 -8.96
CA VAL A 748 60.29 16.89 -9.78
C VAL A 748 59.37 15.88 -9.07
N LEU A 749 59.53 15.70 -7.75
CA LEU A 749 58.63 14.86 -6.94
C LEU A 749 57.20 15.43 -6.88
N PHE A 750 57.06 16.75 -6.77
CA PHE A 750 55.77 17.43 -6.85
C PHE A 750 55.10 17.20 -8.22
N LEU A 751 55.82 17.38 -9.33
CA LEU A 751 55.28 17.11 -10.67
C LEU A 751 54.84 15.64 -10.80
N MET A 752 55.68 14.69 -10.39
CA MET A 752 55.34 13.26 -10.48
C MET A 752 54.08 12.91 -9.66
N PHE A 753 54.01 13.31 -8.39
CA PHE A 753 52.91 12.91 -7.51
C PHE A 753 51.63 13.75 -7.68
N VAL A 754 51.76 15.07 -7.92
CA VAL A 754 50.63 16.01 -7.95
C VAL A 754 50.15 16.28 -9.37
N THR A 755 51.03 16.68 -10.30
CA THR A 755 50.58 17.03 -11.67
C THR A 755 50.40 15.81 -12.58
N VAL A 756 51.17 14.73 -12.38
CA VAL A 756 51.03 13.48 -13.15
C VAL A 756 50.11 12.47 -12.45
N VAL A 757 50.41 12.01 -11.24
CA VAL A 757 49.62 10.93 -10.61
C VAL A 757 48.23 11.41 -10.15
N LEU A 758 48.15 12.47 -9.34
CA LEU A 758 46.87 12.92 -8.78
C LEU A 758 45.90 13.44 -9.86
N MET A 759 46.37 14.23 -10.83
CA MET A 759 45.51 14.76 -11.91
C MET A 759 44.96 13.65 -12.83
N ASN A 760 45.78 12.67 -13.22
CA ASN A 760 45.29 11.56 -14.05
C ASN A 760 44.33 10.63 -13.27
N LEU A 761 44.57 10.41 -11.98
CA LEU A 761 43.64 9.68 -11.10
C LEU A 761 42.27 10.38 -11.01
N LEU A 762 42.28 11.70 -10.85
CA LEU A 762 41.09 12.55 -10.77
C LEU A 762 40.27 12.47 -12.06
N VAL A 763 40.92 12.60 -13.23
CA VAL A 763 40.26 12.46 -14.54
C VAL A 763 39.70 11.04 -14.72
N GLY A 764 40.45 10.01 -14.32
CA GLY A 764 40.00 8.60 -14.40
C GLY A 764 38.73 8.33 -13.60
N ILE A 765 38.66 8.79 -12.35
CA ILE A 765 37.47 8.68 -11.49
C ILE A 765 36.29 9.46 -12.09
N ALA A 766 36.50 10.68 -12.56
CA ALA A 766 35.46 11.50 -13.17
C ALA A 766 34.87 10.85 -14.43
N VAL A 767 35.71 10.28 -15.30
CA VAL A 767 35.29 9.56 -16.52
C VAL A 767 34.49 8.29 -16.17
N HIS A 768 34.93 7.52 -15.17
CA HIS A 768 34.20 6.34 -14.71
C HIS A 768 32.78 6.68 -14.22
N ASP A 769 32.65 7.69 -13.36
CA ASP A 769 31.35 8.08 -12.80
C ASP A 769 30.43 8.73 -13.86
N ILE A 770 31.00 9.44 -14.85
CA ILE A 770 30.27 9.89 -16.05
C ILE A 770 29.71 8.71 -16.84
N GLN A 771 30.47 7.64 -17.04
CA GLN A 771 29.99 6.44 -17.75
C GLN A 771 28.87 5.72 -16.96
N GLY A 772 28.99 5.64 -15.64
CA GLY A 772 27.92 5.11 -14.76
C GLY A 772 26.63 5.92 -14.83
N LEU A 773 26.73 7.25 -14.78
CA LEU A 773 25.58 8.15 -14.96
C LEU A 773 24.96 8.06 -16.37
N ARG A 774 25.78 7.87 -17.41
CA ARG A 774 25.27 7.73 -18.79
C ARG A 774 24.41 6.47 -18.96
N LYS A 775 24.79 5.35 -18.34
CA LYS A 775 24.00 4.09 -18.37
C LYS A 775 22.61 4.25 -17.74
N THR A 776 22.48 5.06 -16.69
CA THR A 776 21.21 5.29 -15.97
C THR A 776 20.44 6.53 -16.44
N ALA A 777 20.95 7.26 -17.44
CA ALA A 777 20.47 8.59 -17.82
C ALA A 777 18.99 8.64 -18.25
N GLY A 778 18.48 7.60 -18.92
CA GLY A 778 17.07 7.55 -19.38
C GLY A 778 16.07 7.52 -18.21
N LEU A 779 16.26 6.58 -17.28
CA LEU A 779 15.45 6.51 -16.05
C LEU A 779 15.65 7.76 -15.18
N SER A 780 16.90 8.23 -15.04
CA SER A 780 17.25 9.43 -14.27
C SER A 780 16.56 10.70 -14.83
N LYS A 781 16.39 10.79 -16.15
CA LYS A 781 15.64 11.86 -16.85
C LYS A 781 14.15 11.81 -16.52
N LEU A 782 13.51 10.63 -16.59
CA LEU A 782 12.09 10.46 -16.23
C LEU A 782 11.82 10.80 -14.76
N VAL A 783 12.71 10.38 -13.86
CA VAL A 783 12.65 10.72 -12.43
C VAL A 783 12.75 12.23 -12.20
N ARG A 784 13.71 12.91 -12.85
CA ARG A 784 13.81 14.40 -12.80
C ARG A 784 12.56 15.07 -13.34
N GLN A 785 12.05 14.62 -14.49
CA GLN A 785 10.83 15.15 -15.11
C GLN A 785 9.61 15.01 -14.20
N THR A 786 9.42 13.85 -13.56
CA THR A 786 8.33 13.60 -12.60
C THR A 786 8.41 14.55 -11.40
N LYS A 787 9.59 14.70 -10.79
CA LYS A 787 9.78 15.61 -9.64
C LYS A 787 9.61 17.09 -10.02
N LEU A 788 10.06 17.49 -11.20
CA LEU A 788 9.87 18.87 -11.68
C LEU A 788 8.39 19.17 -11.98
N ILE A 789 7.66 18.23 -12.57
CA ILE A 789 6.20 18.33 -12.76
C ILE A 789 5.51 18.44 -11.38
N SER A 790 5.88 17.62 -10.41
CA SER A 790 5.34 17.66 -9.04
C SER A 790 5.56 19.01 -8.36
N TYR A 791 6.79 19.55 -8.41
CA TYR A 791 7.10 20.88 -7.87
C TYR A 791 6.34 22.01 -8.60
N MET A 792 6.21 21.95 -9.93
CA MET A 792 5.43 22.93 -10.70
C MET A 792 3.92 22.85 -10.42
N GLU A 793 3.36 21.65 -10.33
CA GLU A 793 1.95 21.42 -10.01
C GLU A 793 1.60 21.92 -8.59
N LEU A 794 2.50 21.66 -7.63
CA LEU A 794 2.39 22.19 -6.27
C LEU A 794 2.46 23.72 -6.24
N ALA A 795 3.42 24.33 -6.93
CA ALA A 795 3.57 25.78 -7.01
C ALA A 795 2.39 26.48 -7.73
N LEU A 796 1.75 25.82 -8.72
CA LEU A 796 0.62 26.39 -9.47
C LEU A 796 -0.72 26.30 -8.73
N PHE A 797 -0.92 25.30 -7.86
CA PHE A 797 -2.22 25.03 -7.23
C PHE A 797 -2.28 25.24 -5.70
N ASN A 798 -1.14 25.34 -5.00
CA ASN A 798 -1.09 25.37 -3.52
C ASN A 798 -1.02 26.80 -2.92
N GLY A 799 -1.94 27.71 -3.29
CA GLY A 799 -1.97 29.05 -2.69
C GLY A 799 -3.14 29.94 -3.10
N TYR A 800 -3.16 31.15 -2.51
CA TYR A 800 -4.27 32.13 -2.54
C TYR A 800 -4.44 32.87 -3.89
N LEU A 801 -4.31 32.17 -5.01
CA LEU A 801 -4.57 32.72 -6.33
C LEU A 801 -6.08 33.06 -6.51
N PRO A 802 -6.42 34.22 -7.12
CA PRO A 802 -7.80 34.53 -7.50
C PRO A 802 -8.46 33.40 -8.29
N LYS A 803 -9.72 33.06 -7.95
CA LYS A 803 -10.45 31.93 -8.56
C LYS A 803 -10.50 31.96 -10.10
N CYS A 804 -10.45 33.15 -10.70
CA CYS A 804 -10.37 33.35 -12.14
C CYS A 804 -9.04 32.87 -12.74
N LEU A 805 -7.90 33.18 -12.09
CA LEU A 805 -6.58 32.70 -12.51
C LEU A 805 -6.45 31.19 -12.30
N LEU A 806 -6.97 30.65 -11.20
CA LEU A 806 -7.02 29.20 -10.98
C LEU A 806 -7.76 28.46 -12.10
N LYS A 807 -8.93 28.94 -12.55
CA LYS A 807 -9.64 28.35 -13.71
C LYS A 807 -8.79 28.33 -14.99
N ILE A 808 -8.08 29.42 -15.28
CA ILE A 808 -7.19 29.53 -16.45
C ILE A 808 -6.00 28.56 -16.31
N LEU A 809 -5.39 28.47 -15.13
CA LEU A 809 -4.27 27.56 -14.86
C LEU A 809 -4.68 26.09 -14.94
N HIS A 810 -5.82 25.70 -14.33
CA HIS A 810 -6.37 24.35 -14.43
C HIS A 810 -6.59 23.94 -15.90
N SER A 811 -7.24 24.80 -16.69
CA SER A 811 -7.47 24.57 -18.13
C SER A 811 -6.19 24.49 -18.98
N SER A 812 -5.04 24.93 -18.43
CA SER A 812 -3.78 25.10 -19.15
C SER A 812 -2.68 24.13 -18.72
N ALA A 813 -2.77 23.56 -17.52
CA ALA A 813 -1.75 22.71 -16.88
C ALA A 813 -2.21 21.29 -16.49
N LEU A 814 -3.53 21.03 -16.44
CA LEU A 814 -4.07 19.67 -16.27
C LEU A 814 -4.12 18.93 -17.62
N VAL A 815 -3.94 17.61 -17.62
CA VAL A 815 -4.09 16.76 -18.81
C VAL A 815 -5.57 16.72 -19.22
N SER A 816 -6.49 16.57 -18.26
CA SER A 816 -7.94 16.62 -18.48
C SER A 816 -8.65 17.52 -17.46
N PRO A 817 -9.74 18.22 -17.83
CA PRO A 817 -10.60 18.91 -16.86
C PRO A 817 -11.43 17.96 -15.97
N GLN A 818 -11.56 16.68 -16.33
CA GLN A 818 -12.32 15.67 -15.58
C GLN A 818 -11.63 14.29 -15.64
N ALA A 819 -11.64 13.54 -14.53
CA ALA A 819 -10.90 12.28 -14.40
C ALA A 819 -11.37 11.14 -15.32
N TYR A 820 -12.63 11.17 -15.78
CA TYR A 820 -13.27 10.01 -16.44
C TYR A 820 -13.16 9.96 -17.97
N ARG A 821 -12.60 11.00 -18.62
CA ARG A 821 -12.53 11.10 -20.10
C ARG A 821 -11.10 11.33 -20.58
N VAL A 822 -10.23 10.35 -20.36
CA VAL A 822 -8.78 10.47 -20.60
C VAL A 822 -8.18 9.24 -21.32
N VAL A 823 -8.86 8.80 -22.38
CA VAL A 823 -8.30 7.85 -23.36
C VAL A 823 -7.68 8.64 -24.51
N LEU A 824 -6.46 8.29 -24.92
CA LEU A 824 -5.78 8.84 -26.08
C LEU A 824 -5.66 7.78 -27.18
N SER A 825 -6.31 8.01 -28.32
CA SER A 825 -6.10 7.24 -29.54
C SER A 825 -4.98 7.84 -30.41
N VAL A 826 -4.06 6.98 -30.87
CA VAL A 826 -2.97 7.30 -31.81
C VAL A 826 -2.82 6.19 -32.86
N LYS A 827 -2.26 6.53 -34.03
CA LYS A 827 -2.04 5.58 -35.13
C LYS A 827 -0.56 5.24 -35.24
N PRO A 828 -0.04 4.20 -34.54
CA PRO A 828 1.40 3.95 -34.40
C PRO A 828 2.11 3.72 -35.74
N LEU A 829 1.43 3.15 -36.73
CA LEU A 829 1.97 2.86 -38.06
C LEU A 829 1.89 4.04 -39.04
N ASN A 830 1.21 5.14 -38.68
CA ASN A 830 1.07 6.29 -39.57
C ASN A 830 2.27 7.26 -39.41
N PRO A 831 3.10 7.50 -40.45
CA PRO A 831 4.30 8.31 -40.32
C PRO A 831 4.03 9.81 -40.05
N SER A 832 2.80 10.28 -40.26
CA SER A 832 2.36 11.65 -39.97
C SER A 832 1.88 11.86 -38.52
N GLU A 833 1.68 10.80 -37.74
CA GLU A 833 1.30 10.91 -36.33
C GLU A 833 2.47 11.47 -35.51
N LYS A 834 2.19 12.52 -34.73
CA LYS A 834 3.18 13.33 -34.00
C LYS A 834 2.77 13.64 -32.56
N ARG A 835 1.59 13.17 -32.09
CA ARG A 835 1.10 13.40 -30.72
C ARG A 835 1.97 12.77 -29.63
N LEU A 836 2.74 11.74 -29.97
CA LEU A 836 3.68 11.06 -29.08
C LEU A 836 5.00 10.76 -29.80
N PRO A 837 6.13 10.61 -29.09
CA PRO A 837 7.37 10.08 -29.64
C PRO A 837 7.19 8.64 -30.18
N ARG A 838 7.81 8.33 -31.33
CA ARG A 838 7.70 7.00 -31.95
C ARG A 838 8.13 5.88 -31.03
N ASP A 839 9.22 6.05 -30.28
CA ASP A 839 9.76 5.07 -29.34
C ASP A 839 8.69 4.60 -28.32
N ILE A 840 7.89 5.54 -27.81
CA ILE A 840 6.81 5.27 -26.84
C ILE A 840 5.62 4.61 -27.55
N MET A 841 5.26 5.07 -28.76
CA MET A 841 4.17 4.47 -29.55
C MET A 841 4.48 3.04 -29.98
N MET A 842 5.73 2.73 -30.36
CA MET A 842 6.16 1.38 -30.73
C MET A 842 6.16 0.47 -29.50
N ALA A 843 6.75 0.89 -28.38
CA ALA A 843 6.77 0.08 -27.15
C ALA A 843 5.35 -0.22 -26.62
N ALA A 844 4.43 0.74 -26.70
CA ALA A 844 3.02 0.51 -26.36
C ALA A 844 2.32 -0.42 -27.37
N TYR A 845 2.59 -0.26 -28.66
CA TYR A 845 2.07 -1.14 -29.72
C TYR A 845 2.55 -2.59 -29.55
N ASP A 846 3.81 -2.82 -29.19
CA ASP A 846 4.36 -4.15 -28.97
C ASP A 846 3.73 -4.84 -27.75
N ILE A 847 3.52 -4.14 -26.63
CA ILE A 847 2.75 -4.66 -25.47
C ILE A 847 1.34 -5.09 -25.91
N ALA A 848 0.64 -4.23 -26.64
CA ALA A 848 -0.73 -4.52 -27.09
C ALA A 848 -0.78 -5.67 -28.12
N LYS A 849 0.23 -5.76 -28.99
CA LYS A 849 0.39 -6.83 -29.99
C LYS A 849 0.64 -8.18 -29.33
N MET A 850 1.51 -8.26 -28.30
CA MET A 850 1.72 -9.48 -27.52
C MET A 850 0.41 -9.92 -26.87
N ARG A 851 -0.29 -9.01 -26.17
CA ARG A 851 -1.60 -9.31 -25.55
C ARG A 851 -2.65 -9.80 -26.54
N LYS A 852 -2.67 -9.29 -27.79
CA LYS A 852 -3.61 -9.74 -28.84
C LYS A 852 -3.51 -11.25 -29.13
N GLN A 853 -2.35 -11.87 -28.97
CA GLN A 853 -2.18 -13.32 -29.21
C GLN A 853 -2.85 -14.20 -28.13
N TYR A 854 -3.18 -13.64 -26.96
CA TYR A 854 -3.80 -14.36 -25.84
C TYR A 854 -5.31 -14.11 -25.70
N GLY A 855 -5.93 -13.42 -26.65
CA GLY A 855 -7.37 -13.15 -26.68
C GLY A 855 -7.80 -11.85 -25.97
N HIS A 856 -8.94 -11.30 -26.39
CA HIS A 856 -9.48 -10.05 -25.86
C HIS A 856 -10.31 -10.27 -24.58
N THR A 857 -9.67 -10.58 -23.45
CA THR A 857 -10.31 -10.53 -22.12
C THR A 857 -10.33 -9.12 -21.55
N ILE A 858 -11.13 -8.26 -22.19
CA ILE A 858 -12.03 -7.24 -21.60
C ILE A 858 -13.00 -6.89 -22.74
N SER A 859 -14.17 -7.52 -22.72
CA SER A 859 -15.36 -7.07 -23.44
C SER A 859 -16.25 -6.33 -22.44
N SER A 860 -17.02 -5.35 -22.88
CA SER A 860 -17.70 -4.38 -22.00
C SER A 860 -18.98 -4.89 -21.31
N ASN A 861 -19.15 -6.20 -21.16
CA ASN A 861 -20.33 -6.82 -20.56
C ASN A 861 -19.97 -7.46 -19.21
N GLY A 862 -20.75 -7.17 -18.17
CA GLY A 862 -20.45 -7.58 -16.80
C GLY A 862 -20.83 -9.02 -16.47
N SER A 863 -19.83 -9.82 -16.12
CA SER A 863 -19.99 -11.09 -15.38
C SER A 863 -18.76 -11.28 -14.48
N THR A 864 -18.71 -10.54 -13.37
CA THR A 864 -17.57 -10.51 -12.43
C THR A 864 -17.67 -11.62 -11.38
N THR A 865 -17.59 -12.87 -11.84
CA THR A 865 -17.54 -14.07 -10.99
C THR A 865 -16.52 -15.05 -11.59
N GLY A 866 -15.44 -15.34 -10.85
CA GLY A 866 -14.37 -16.24 -11.29
C GLY A 866 -13.25 -15.58 -12.13
N ALA A 867 -13.08 -14.25 -12.04
CA ALA A 867 -12.15 -13.52 -12.89
C ALA A 867 -10.67 -13.77 -12.51
N TYR A 868 -10.31 -13.68 -11.23
CA TYR A 868 -8.93 -13.91 -10.78
C TYR A 868 -8.56 -15.40 -10.85
N SER A 869 -9.47 -16.33 -10.53
CA SER A 869 -9.18 -17.77 -10.59
C SER A 869 -8.98 -18.28 -12.02
N CYS A 870 -9.75 -17.78 -13.00
CA CYS A 870 -9.51 -18.03 -14.41
C CYS A 870 -8.18 -17.43 -14.88
N PHE A 871 -7.87 -16.19 -14.45
CA PHE A 871 -6.58 -15.56 -14.74
C PHE A 871 -5.38 -16.35 -14.16
N LYS A 872 -5.47 -16.80 -12.91
CA LYS A 872 -4.41 -17.55 -12.21
C LYS A 872 -4.18 -18.94 -12.82
N LYS A 873 -5.23 -19.57 -13.36
CA LYS A 873 -5.08 -20.79 -14.20
C LYS A 873 -4.34 -20.52 -15.52
N TYR A 874 -4.43 -19.33 -16.08
CA TYR A 874 -3.58 -18.89 -17.21
C TYR A 874 -2.14 -18.55 -16.80
N GLU A 875 -1.92 -18.19 -15.53
CA GLU A 875 -0.62 -17.74 -14.99
C GLU A 875 0.33 -18.89 -14.69
N ASN A 876 -0.16 -20.03 -14.19
CA ASN A 876 0.65 -21.25 -13.97
C ASN A 876 1.28 -21.82 -15.26
N ASN A 877 0.70 -21.52 -16.44
CA ASN A 877 1.29 -21.87 -17.74
C ASN A 877 2.34 -20.86 -18.24
N ASN A 878 2.52 -19.73 -17.54
CA ASN A 878 3.34 -18.60 -17.97
C ASN A 878 4.60 -18.36 -17.12
N ASP A 879 4.64 -18.70 -15.82
CA ASP A 879 5.83 -18.42 -14.96
C ASP A 879 7.09 -19.22 -15.40
N SER A 880 6.91 -20.32 -16.14
CA SER A 880 7.97 -21.02 -16.85
C SER A 880 8.58 -20.23 -18.02
N SER A 881 7.80 -19.34 -18.64
CA SER A 881 8.21 -18.52 -19.79
C SER A 881 8.76 -17.16 -19.38
N TYR A 882 8.09 -16.44 -18.46
CA TYR A 882 8.46 -15.05 -18.15
C TYR A 882 9.87 -14.88 -17.57
N ARG A 883 10.44 -15.91 -16.95
CA ARG A 883 11.85 -15.89 -16.47
C ARG A 883 12.89 -16.06 -17.57
N GLU A 884 12.53 -16.66 -18.71
CA GLU A 884 13.47 -16.97 -19.80
C GLU A 884 13.54 -15.84 -20.84
N TYR A 885 12.41 -15.17 -21.09
CA TYR A 885 12.32 -14.16 -22.17
C TYR A 885 12.96 -12.81 -21.82
N GLY A 886 13.16 -12.50 -20.54
CA GLY A 886 13.85 -11.27 -20.09
C GLY A 886 15.30 -11.17 -20.56
N TYR A 887 15.99 -12.31 -20.73
CA TYR A 887 17.33 -12.37 -21.36
C TYR A 887 17.23 -12.57 -22.87
N SER A 888 16.33 -13.46 -23.33
CA SER A 888 16.22 -13.84 -24.75
C SER A 888 15.80 -12.68 -25.67
N SER A 889 14.85 -11.83 -25.24
CA SER A 889 14.37 -10.70 -26.05
C SER A 889 15.46 -9.67 -26.35
N GLY A 890 16.44 -9.49 -25.46
CA GLY A 890 17.60 -8.63 -25.70
C GLY A 890 18.55 -9.25 -26.72
N ILE A 891 18.81 -10.56 -26.59
CA ILE A 891 19.71 -11.31 -27.46
C ILE A 891 19.18 -11.40 -28.89
N GLY A 892 17.90 -11.75 -29.11
CA GLY A 892 17.34 -11.86 -30.46
C GLY A 892 17.38 -10.55 -31.26
N ASN A 893 17.17 -9.41 -30.61
CA ASN A 893 17.20 -8.09 -31.21
C ASN A 893 18.64 -7.51 -31.32
N LEU A 894 19.59 -8.06 -30.56
CA LEU A 894 21.03 -7.84 -30.77
C LEU A 894 21.54 -8.69 -31.95
N GLN A 895 21.12 -9.95 -32.04
CA GLN A 895 21.50 -10.90 -33.08
C GLN A 895 21.11 -10.38 -34.46
N SER A 896 19.82 -10.03 -34.67
CA SER A 896 19.35 -9.48 -35.95
C SER A 896 20.09 -8.21 -36.38
N ARG A 897 20.46 -7.33 -35.42
CA ARG A 897 21.22 -6.11 -35.69
C ARG A 897 22.72 -6.36 -35.87
N LEU A 898 23.26 -7.43 -35.29
CA LEU A 898 24.63 -7.89 -35.52
C LEU A 898 24.74 -8.51 -36.92
N ASP A 899 23.72 -9.26 -37.35
CA ASP A 899 23.64 -9.84 -38.69
C ASP A 899 23.43 -8.73 -39.76
N GLU A 900 22.51 -7.78 -39.53
CA GLU A 900 22.32 -6.58 -40.37
C GLU A 900 23.61 -5.76 -40.50
N THR A 901 24.32 -5.51 -39.39
CA THR A 901 25.60 -4.77 -39.45
C THR A 901 26.73 -5.59 -40.08
N SER A 902 26.72 -6.93 -39.94
CA SER A 902 27.64 -7.85 -40.63
C SER A 902 27.45 -7.82 -42.15
N GLU A 903 26.21 -7.81 -42.64
CA GLU A 903 25.93 -7.66 -44.08
C GLU A 903 26.35 -6.29 -44.62
N ASN A 904 26.03 -5.20 -43.91
CA ASN A 904 26.48 -3.85 -44.28
C ASN A 904 28.02 -3.76 -44.32
N VAL A 905 28.73 -4.36 -43.37
CA VAL A 905 30.21 -4.41 -43.37
C VAL A 905 30.76 -5.25 -44.54
N ARG A 906 30.11 -6.36 -44.90
CA ARG A 906 30.47 -7.15 -46.10
C ARG A 906 30.28 -6.34 -47.39
N GLN A 907 29.18 -5.62 -47.51
CA GLN A 907 28.88 -4.79 -48.67
C GLN A 907 29.90 -3.65 -48.83
N LEU A 908 30.17 -2.89 -47.76
CA LEU A 908 31.23 -1.87 -47.73
C LEU A 908 32.61 -2.45 -48.05
N THR A 909 32.94 -3.64 -47.54
CA THR A 909 34.21 -4.33 -47.85
C THR A 909 34.31 -4.68 -49.33
N GLN A 910 33.19 -5.04 -49.97
CA GLN A 910 33.14 -5.34 -51.40
C GLN A 910 33.26 -4.07 -52.27
N GLU A 911 32.59 -2.97 -51.89
CA GLU A 911 32.72 -1.66 -52.54
C GLU A 911 34.17 -1.12 -52.45
N VAL A 912 34.81 -1.22 -51.29
CA VAL A 912 36.24 -0.87 -51.13
C VAL A 912 37.15 -1.75 -51.99
N LYS A 913 36.80 -3.01 -52.21
CA LYS A 913 37.55 -3.94 -53.07
C LYS A 913 37.38 -3.61 -54.57
N GLU A 914 36.19 -3.17 -54.98
CA GLU A 914 35.91 -2.65 -56.33
C GLU A 914 36.67 -1.33 -56.57
N LEU A 915 36.57 -0.36 -55.66
CA LEU A 915 37.32 0.90 -55.71
C LEU A 915 38.83 0.67 -55.80
N LYS A 916 39.38 -0.28 -55.03
CA LYS A 916 40.81 -0.63 -55.08
C LYS A 916 41.22 -1.23 -56.43
N LYS A 917 40.36 -2.03 -57.09
CA LYS A 917 40.61 -2.47 -58.48
C LYS A 917 40.64 -1.27 -59.43
N LEU A 918 39.64 -0.38 -59.37
CA LEU A 918 39.55 0.80 -60.25
C LEU A 918 40.77 1.71 -60.10
N ILE A 919 41.23 1.97 -58.88
CA ILE A 919 42.46 2.72 -58.61
C ILE A 919 43.68 2.01 -59.22
N SER A 920 43.82 0.69 -59.05
CA SER A 920 44.94 -0.05 -59.63
C SER A 920 44.93 -0.07 -61.17
N ALA A 921 43.75 -0.09 -61.79
CA ALA A 921 43.59 0.04 -63.24
C ALA A 921 43.97 1.44 -63.73
N GLN A 922 43.56 2.50 -63.01
CA GLN A 922 43.98 3.87 -63.30
C GLN A 922 45.50 4.05 -63.15
N GLN A 923 46.12 3.49 -62.10
CA GLN A 923 47.58 3.52 -61.96
C GLN A 923 48.30 2.83 -63.13
N LEU A 924 47.79 1.71 -63.63
CA LEU A 924 48.36 0.99 -64.76
C LEU A 924 48.20 1.79 -66.08
N VAL A 925 47.05 2.44 -66.30
CA VAL A 925 46.85 3.36 -67.43
C VAL A 925 47.78 4.58 -67.34
N ILE A 926 47.98 5.13 -66.14
CA ILE A 926 48.93 6.24 -65.91
C ILE A 926 50.38 5.80 -66.19
N GLN A 927 50.77 4.58 -65.80
CA GLN A 927 52.09 4.02 -66.13
C GLN A 927 52.26 3.79 -67.63
N GLN A 928 51.23 3.31 -68.34
CA GLN A 928 51.26 3.17 -69.80
C GLN A 928 51.35 4.53 -70.51
N ALA A 929 50.63 5.54 -70.03
CA ALA A 929 50.72 6.90 -70.54
C ALA A 929 52.11 7.54 -70.30
N LEU A 930 52.72 7.28 -69.13
CA LEU A 930 54.09 7.71 -68.82
C LEU A 930 55.13 7.01 -69.70
N ALA A 931 54.99 5.70 -69.95
CA ALA A 931 55.86 4.97 -70.86
C ALA A 931 55.78 5.51 -72.29
N GLY A 932 54.56 5.66 -72.83
CA GLY A 932 54.33 6.25 -74.16
C GLY A 932 54.76 7.72 -74.27
N ALA A 933 54.87 8.45 -73.16
CA ALA A 933 55.42 9.81 -73.13
C ALA A 933 56.97 9.84 -73.06
N MET A 934 57.63 8.72 -72.74
CA MET A 934 59.09 8.58 -72.82
C MET A 934 59.55 8.04 -74.18
N ASP A 935 58.77 7.18 -74.84
CA ASP A 935 59.06 6.71 -76.22
C ASP A 935 58.87 7.82 -77.29
N ASN A 936 58.31 8.97 -76.92
CA ASN A 936 58.11 10.15 -77.78
C ASN A 936 59.08 11.32 -77.44
N ARG A 937 60.32 11.02 -77.02
CA ARG A 937 61.34 12.02 -76.65
C ARG A 937 62.71 11.74 -77.24
#